data_AF-A0A934LMX0-F1
#
_entry.id   AF-A0A934LMX0-F1
#
_cell.length_a   1.000
_cell.length_b   1.000
_cell.length_c   1.000
_cell.angle_alpha   90.00
_cell.angle_beta   90.00
_cell.angle_gamma   90.00
#
_symmetry.space_group_name_H-M   'P 1'
#
loop_
_entity.id
_entity.type
_entity.pdbx_description
1 polymer ?
#
loop_
_entity_poly.entity_id
_entity_poly.type
_entity_poly.pdbx_seq_one_letter_code
_entity_poly.pdbx_strand_id
1 'polypeptide(L)'
;MSSNSATPATLTYTSLKDRPRLRFALQAAWVLIVLYAAYILYFGVSLHFNRIYSERNLLLQIAQIGLNLFTFSTVNILSDIYILLGYFILAIIIFMRRSDDWFAILLSIIFISFGMRVTNLSDELTTYRASQYLISPIIIMGEVGIVTLGWLYPDGKFFPHWLKYLLPVMVVNFILFYVPGSPFAADKLNPLIGMGAALFWYLSSGAALIYRYRATSNANQKQQIRGFFSGLMGPLVWFILFSGLAILAPEIQNPEHPAYLTLQLAMRVFSIILFLIFPIAVTIVIARYGLFDLDLIVNRAIVYGVLTVALASIFGLLLLLDSAVVNLLTGGRHTTIALTISAIVAGALFQPARKALQRFVDRSFYHINIDYLKTPAGKPQSTGNTDTLTQAPALFSGYRNLALIGKGGMAEVYRAEQTTTQRLVAIKVLLSNLSADEQFRKRFQREAHTLADLEHPNIVRLYDYGEENGLYYMVMEFLNGMNLSSLLKMKGRFEPDEILPILQDVSRALDYAHQSGLVHRDVKPSNVMLDAFRANHRAVLTDFGIAKLSRALTNITSSEILGTFDYISPEQIESAKIDSRADIYSLGVMTYQLLTGTLPFRRSNTGATLLAHMTAPTPDIRDTLPEFPRRAALAIQKAMSKKAEGRYAPAGEFIQALEI
;
A
#
# COMPACT_ATOMS: atom_id res chain seq x y z
N MET A 1 -31.30 -27.14 25.80
CA MET A 1 -30.37 -27.48 24.70
C MET A 1 -29.90 -26.17 24.08
N SER A 2 -28.73 -25.71 24.51
CA SER A 2 -28.13 -24.44 24.06
C SER A 2 -27.39 -24.64 22.74
N SER A 3 -27.93 -24.10 21.66
CA SER A 3 -27.21 -23.93 20.40
C SER A 3 -26.37 -22.65 20.48
N ASN A 4 -25.12 -22.77 20.89
CA ASN A 4 -24.10 -21.74 20.67
C ASN A 4 -23.84 -21.64 19.16
N SER A 5 -24.44 -20.65 18.49
CA SER A 5 -23.96 -20.20 17.18
C SER A 5 -22.71 -19.34 17.38
N ALA A 6 -21.57 -20.02 17.57
CA ALA A 6 -20.27 -19.39 17.45
C ALA A 6 -20.09 -18.94 15.98
N THR A 7 -19.93 -17.63 15.79
CA THR A 7 -19.33 -17.05 14.61
C THR A 7 -18.02 -17.79 14.27
N PRO A 8 -17.70 -18.08 12.99
CA PRO A 8 -16.41 -18.64 12.65
C PRO A 8 -15.38 -17.52 12.80
N ALA A 9 -14.86 -17.37 14.02
CA ALA A 9 -13.55 -16.78 14.22
C ALA A 9 -12.59 -17.61 13.36
N THR A 10 -12.04 -17.02 12.31
CA THR A 10 -10.87 -17.55 11.61
C THR A 10 -9.71 -17.56 12.61
N LEU A 11 -9.67 -18.60 13.45
CA LEU A 11 -8.51 -18.96 14.25
C LEU A 11 -7.39 -19.25 13.26
N THR A 12 -6.55 -18.27 12.97
CA THR A 12 -5.22 -18.52 12.42
C THR A 12 -4.50 -19.39 13.45
N TYR A 13 -4.40 -20.70 13.18
CA TYR A 13 -3.72 -21.72 13.99
C TYR A 13 -2.24 -21.40 14.30
N THR A 14 -1.72 -20.32 13.74
CA THR A 14 -0.37 -19.79 13.88
C THR A 14 -0.23 -18.65 14.89
N SER A 15 -1.34 -18.14 15.42
CA SER A 15 -1.35 -17.07 16.44
C SER A 15 -0.64 -17.51 17.73
N LEU A 16 0.23 -16.65 18.25
CA LEU A 16 0.94 -16.80 19.52
C LEU A 16 0.32 -15.94 20.63
N LYS A 17 -0.85 -15.34 20.42
CA LYS A 17 -1.51 -14.47 21.43
C LYS A 17 -1.69 -15.17 22.78
N ASP A 18 -1.99 -16.46 22.76
CA ASP A 18 -2.22 -17.28 23.96
C ASP A 18 -0.93 -17.91 24.53
N ARG A 19 0.24 -17.64 23.91
CA ARG A 19 1.54 -18.21 24.30
C ARG A 19 2.61 -17.12 24.43
N PRO A 20 2.50 -16.21 25.42
CA PRO A 20 3.35 -15.03 25.51
C PRO A 20 4.84 -15.35 25.70
N ARG A 21 5.18 -16.41 26.45
CA ARG A 21 6.59 -16.86 26.63
C ARG A 21 7.21 -17.35 25.32
N LEU A 22 6.48 -18.16 24.56
CA LEU A 22 6.94 -18.65 23.26
C LEU A 22 7.05 -17.51 22.25
N ARG A 23 6.08 -16.57 22.25
CA ARG A 23 6.13 -15.35 21.45
C ARG A 23 7.39 -14.54 21.73
N PHE A 24 7.67 -14.26 23.00
CA PHE A 24 8.86 -13.53 23.40
C PHE A 24 10.15 -14.25 22.98
N ALA A 25 10.24 -15.57 23.21
CA ALA A 25 11.41 -16.36 22.82
C ALA A 25 11.66 -16.33 21.31
N LEU A 26 10.62 -16.47 20.48
CA LEU A 26 10.74 -16.41 19.03
C LEU A 26 11.09 -14.99 18.53
N GLN A 27 10.54 -13.94 19.14
CA GLN A 27 10.90 -12.55 18.84
C GLN A 27 12.36 -12.27 19.22
N ALA A 28 12.82 -12.74 20.37
CA ALA A 28 14.21 -12.61 20.81
C ALA A 28 15.17 -13.37 19.87
N ALA A 29 14.81 -14.60 19.47
CA ALA A 29 15.57 -15.36 18.50
C ALA A 29 15.68 -14.62 17.15
N TRP A 30 14.59 -14.01 16.69
CA TRP A 30 14.60 -13.18 15.49
C TRP A 30 15.58 -12.01 15.60
N VAL A 31 15.56 -11.26 16.71
CA VAL A 31 16.49 -10.13 16.94
C VAL A 31 17.93 -10.61 16.95
N LEU A 32 18.23 -11.73 17.61
CA LEU A 32 19.56 -12.33 17.62
C LEU A 32 20.03 -12.70 16.22
N ILE A 33 19.15 -13.27 15.38
CA ILE A 33 19.48 -13.62 13.99
C ILE A 33 19.74 -12.37 13.14
N VAL A 34 18.97 -11.29 13.33
CA VAL A 34 19.22 -10.01 12.64
C VAL A 34 20.56 -9.42 13.04
N LEU A 35 20.86 -9.36 14.34
CA LEU A 35 22.16 -8.88 14.82
C LEU A 35 23.30 -9.76 14.30
N TYR A 36 23.08 -11.08 14.26
CA TYR A 36 24.03 -12.02 13.75
C TYR A 36 24.29 -11.82 12.25
N ALA A 37 23.24 -11.65 11.43
CA ALA A 37 23.37 -11.34 10.01
C ALA A 37 24.07 -10.00 9.76
N ALA A 38 23.76 -8.96 10.56
CA ALA A 38 24.43 -7.67 10.49
C ALA A 38 25.93 -7.76 10.84
N TYR A 39 26.28 -8.58 11.82
CA TYR A 39 27.67 -8.88 12.16
C TYR A 39 28.39 -9.53 10.97
N ILE A 40 27.82 -10.59 10.39
CA ILE A 40 28.41 -11.26 9.21
C ILE A 40 28.59 -10.26 8.05
N LEU A 41 27.61 -9.39 7.81
CA LEU A 41 27.69 -8.37 6.76
C LEU A 41 28.86 -7.41 7.00
N TYR A 42 28.99 -6.86 8.21
CA TYR A 42 30.04 -5.91 8.57
C TYR A 42 31.44 -6.49 8.35
N PHE A 43 31.67 -7.72 8.81
CA PHE A 43 32.96 -8.40 8.64
C PHE A 43 33.19 -8.90 7.21
N GLY A 44 32.14 -9.42 6.57
CA GLY A 44 32.19 -9.96 5.21
C GLY A 44 32.59 -8.94 4.17
N VAL A 45 32.02 -7.73 4.22
CA VAL A 45 32.34 -6.67 3.26
C VAL A 45 33.82 -6.26 3.35
N SER A 46 34.35 -6.15 4.58
CA SER A 46 35.75 -5.79 4.80
C SER A 46 36.71 -6.87 4.29
N LEU A 47 36.43 -8.14 4.59
CA LEU A 47 37.26 -9.26 4.15
C LEU A 47 37.23 -9.45 2.63
N HIS A 48 36.04 -9.31 2.02
CA HIS A 48 35.87 -9.36 0.56
C HIS A 48 36.70 -8.29 -0.14
N PHE A 49 36.65 -7.06 0.37
CA PHE A 49 37.44 -5.97 -0.16
C PHE A 49 38.95 -6.26 -0.04
N ASN A 50 39.42 -6.70 1.13
CA ASN A 50 40.84 -6.98 1.32
C ASN A 50 41.37 -8.11 0.43
N ARG A 51 40.57 -9.14 0.16
CA ARG A 51 40.94 -10.25 -0.73
C ARG A 51 41.13 -9.78 -2.17
N ILE A 52 40.15 -9.04 -2.70
CA ILE A 52 40.20 -8.54 -4.07
C ILE A 52 41.45 -7.66 -4.32
N TYR A 53 41.88 -6.89 -3.31
CA TYR A 53 43.07 -6.04 -3.39
C TYR A 53 44.39 -6.80 -3.22
N SER A 54 44.40 -7.97 -2.59
CA SER A 54 45.63 -8.73 -2.30
C SER A 54 45.96 -9.80 -3.33
N GLU A 55 44.99 -10.27 -4.12
CA GLU A 55 45.22 -11.28 -5.16
C GLU A 55 45.74 -10.68 -6.47
N ARG A 56 47.07 -10.69 -6.65
CA ARG A 56 47.74 -10.13 -7.84
C ARG A 56 47.27 -10.76 -9.16
N ASN A 57 46.97 -12.06 -9.17
CA ASN A 57 46.46 -12.75 -10.36
C ASN A 57 45.07 -12.27 -10.76
N LEU A 58 44.19 -12.02 -9.78
CA LEU A 58 42.86 -11.48 -10.02
C LEU A 58 42.93 -10.08 -10.64
N LEU A 59 43.85 -9.23 -10.16
CA LEU A 59 44.07 -7.89 -10.72
C LEU A 59 44.48 -7.93 -12.20
N LEU A 60 45.33 -8.90 -12.58
CA LEU A 60 45.75 -9.09 -13.97
C LEU A 60 44.59 -9.57 -14.85
N GLN A 61 43.76 -10.50 -14.35
CA GLN A 61 42.59 -11.00 -15.06
C GLN A 61 41.52 -9.92 -15.24
N ILE A 62 41.27 -9.08 -14.21
CA ILE A 62 40.35 -7.94 -14.28
C ILE A 62 40.78 -6.98 -15.39
N ALA A 63 42.09 -6.69 -15.49
CA ALA A 63 42.63 -5.84 -16.54
C ALA A 63 42.49 -6.49 -17.94
N GLN A 64 42.66 -7.81 -18.06
CA GLN A 64 42.51 -8.54 -19.33
C GLN A 64 41.09 -8.47 -19.90
N ILE A 65 40.06 -8.45 -19.05
CA ILE A 65 38.66 -8.27 -19.48
C ILE A 65 38.27 -6.79 -19.64
N GLY A 66 39.23 -5.88 -19.53
CA GLY A 66 39.03 -4.43 -19.71
C GLY A 66 38.31 -3.74 -18.55
N LEU A 67 38.15 -4.39 -17.39
CA LEU A 67 37.58 -3.75 -16.21
C LEU A 67 38.69 -3.14 -15.36
N ASN A 68 38.36 -2.10 -14.60
CA ASN A 68 39.22 -1.65 -13.52
C ASN A 68 38.76 -2.28 -12.20
N LEU A 69 39.66 -2.32 -11.22
CA LEU A 69 39.40 -2.93 -9.91
C LEU A 69 38.18 -2.32 -9.23
N PHE A 70 38.04 -1.00 -9.30
CA PHE A 70 36.94 -0.28 -8.68
C PHE A 70 35.58 -0.74 -9.24
N THR A 71 35.45 -0.82 -10.55
CA THR A 71 34.25 -1.32 -11.23
C THR A 71 33.96 -2.75 -10.81
N PHE A 72 34.94 -3.65 -10.91
CA PHE A 72 34.74 -5.07 -10.57
C PHE A 72 34.28 -5.27 -9.12
N SER A 73 34.95 -4.62 -8.16
CA SER A 73 34.55 -4.66 -6.75
C SER A 73 33.17 -4.06 -6.51
N THR A 74 32.87 -2.95 -7.19
CA THR A 74 31.57 -2.28 -7.11
C THR A 74 30.45 -3.19 -7.60
N VAL A 75 30.65 -3.91 -8.71
CA VAL A 75 29.67 -4.90 -9.19
C VAL A 75 29.41 -5.97 -8.15
N ASN A 76 30.46 -6.63 -7.66
CA ASN A 76 30.31 -7.77 -6.76
C ASN A 76 29.61 -7.36 -5.46
N ILE A 77 30.05 -6.26 -4.85
CA ILE A 77 29.52 -5.75 -3.58
C ILE A 77 28.09 -5.22 -3.75
N LEU A 78 27.83 -4.37 -4.75
CA LEU A 78 26.49 -3.81 -4.94
C LEU A 78 25.47 -4.91 -5.25
N SER A 79 25.86 -5.93 -6.02
CA SER A 79 24.99 -7.07 -6.30
C SER A 79 24.57 -7.80 -5.01
N ASP A 80 25.50 -7.98 -4.05
CA ASP A 80 25.20 -8.63 -2.76
C ASP A 80 24.30 -7.74 -1.92
N ILE A 81 24.60 -6.44 -1.85
CA ILE A 81 23.80 -5.46 -1.12
C ILE A 81 22.37 -5.43 -1.65
N TYR A 82 22.18 -5.42 -2.98
CA TYR A 82 20.85 -5.38 -3.58
C TYR A 82 20.02 -6.62 -3.28
N ILE A 83 20.62 -7.81 -3.39
CA ILE A 83 19.96 -9.07 -3.04
C ILE A 83 19.57 -9.03 -1.55
N LEU A 84 20.52 -8.72 -0.66
CA LEU A 84 20.28 -8.67 0.77
C LEU A 84 19.19 -7.66 1.15
N LEU A 85 19.20 -6.47 0.55
CA LEU A 85 18.22 -5.45 0.83
C LEU A 85 16.80 -5.92 0.48
N GLY A 86 16.63 -6.62 -0.65
CA GLY A 86 15.34 -7.20 -1.03
C GLY A 86 14.82 -8.24 -0.02
N TYR A 87 15.68 -9.14 0.43
CA TYR A 87 15.35 -10.18 1.41
C TYR A 87 15.11 -9.60 2.81
N PHE A 88 15.97 -8.68 3.27
CA PHE A 88 15.92 -8.11 4.62
C PHE A 88 14.73 -7.17 4.77
N ILE A 89 14.46 -6.31 3.79
CA ILE A 89 13.29 -5.43 3.82
C ILE A 89 12.02 -6.28 3.92
N LEU A 90 11.88 -7.30 3.08
CA LEU A 90 10.72 -8.20 3.12
C LEU A 90 10.59 -8.90 4.47
N ALA A 91 11.70 -9.43 5.00
CA ALA A 91 11.73 -10.09 6.30
C ALA A 91 11.28 -9.15 7.43
N ILE A 92 11.84 -7.94 7.49
CA ILE A 92 11.50 -6.94 8.51
C ILE A 92 10.02 -6.55 8.42
N ILE A 93 9.49 -6.36 7.21
CA ILE A 93 8.08 -6.02 7.00
C ILE A 93 7.17 -7.12 7.54
N ILE A 94 7.45 -8.38 7.19
CA ILE A 94 6.68 -9.54 7.64
C ILE A 94 6.69 -9.59 9.18
N PHE A 95 7.87 -9.45 9.78
CA PHE A 95 8.03 -9.46 11.24
C PHE A 95 7.29 -8.31 11.92
N MET A 96 7.50 -7.07 11.49
CA MET A 96 6.88 -5.89 12.10
C MET A 96 5.35 -5.95 12.07
N ARG A 97 4.77 -6.52 11.02
CA ARG A 97 3.32 -6.56 10.83
C ARG A 97 2.63 -7.75 11.50
N ARG A 98 3.32 -8.89 11.65
CA ARG A 98 2.77 -10.16 12.19
C ARG A 98 3.74 -10.81 13.20
N SER A 99 4.33 -10.01 14.08
CA SER A 99 5.24 -10.51 15.14
C SER A 99 4.55 -11.36 16.20
N ASP A 100 3.22 -11.47 16.15
CA ASP A 100 2.40 -12.35 16.99
C ASP A 100 2.08 -13.70 16.33
N ASP A 101 2.62 -13.99 15.15
CA ASP A 101 2.42 -15.23 14.40
C ASP A 101 3.75 -16.00 14.25
N TRP A 102 3.80 -17.27 14.68
CA TRP A 102 5.05 -18.04 14.66
C TRP A 102 5.55 -18.31 13.25
N PHE A 103 4.64 -18.50 12.29
CA PHE A 103 4.99 -18.83 10.92
C PHE A 103 5.48 -17.59 10.19
N ALA A 104 4.93 -16.40 10.48
CA ALA A 104 5.46 -15.14 9.99
C ALA A 104 6.88 -14.85 10.52
N ILE A 105 7.15 -15.12 11.80
CA ILE A 105 8.50 -15.01 12.38
C ILE A 105 9.45 -15.99 11.68
N LEU A 106 9.05 -17.26 11.52
CA LEU A 106 9.85 -18.27 10.83
C LEU A 106 10.16 -17.85 9.38
N LEU A 107 9.15 -17.41 8.64
CA LEU A 107 9.30 -16.93 7.27
C LEU A 107 10.32 -15.78 7.19
N SER A 108 10.25 -14.84 8.13
CA SER A 108 11.20 -13.73 8.22
C SER A 108 12.64 -14.20 8.49
N ILE A 109 12.82 -15.14 9.42
CA ILE A 109 14.14 -15.77 9.71
C ILE A 109 14.71 -16.43 8.45
N ILE A 110 13.86 -17.16 7.71
CA ILE A 110 14.27 -17.86 6.49
C ILE A 110 14.67 -16.86 5.41
N PHE A 111 13.93 -15.76 5.23
CA PHE A 111 14.34 -14.71 4.28
C PHE A 111 15.69 -14.08 4.64
N ILE A 112 15.94 -13.78 5.92
CA ILE A 112 17.25 -13.24 6.35
C ILE A 112 18.36 -14.27 6.09
N SER A 113 18.16 -15.51 6.52
CA SER A 113 19.18 -16.57 6.45
C SER A 113 19.47 -16.98 5.01
N PHE A 114 18.43 -17.14 4.19
CA PHE A 114 18.57 -17.46 2.77
C PHE A 114 19.16 -16.29 1.99
N GLY A 115 18.76 -15.05 2.30
CA GLY A 115 19.36 -13.84 1.73
C GLY A 115 20.88 -13.80 1.96
N MET A 116 21.35 -14.12 3.17
CA MET A 116 22.77 -14.25 3.47
C MET A 116 23.43 -15.36 2.66
N ARG A 117 22.82 -16.55 2.58
CA ARG A 117 23.34 -17.71 1.86
C ARG A 117 23.58 -17.45 0.37
N VAL A 118 22.72 -16.68 -0.29
CA VAL A 118 22.79 -16.44 -1.74
C VAL A 118 23.78 -15.33 -2.13
N THR A 119 24.49 -14.77 -1.14
CA THR A 119 25.52 -13.74 -1.37
C THR A 119 26.93 -14.30 -1.31
N ASN A 120 27.85 -13.67 -2.05
CA ASN A 120 29.27 -14.07 -2.03
C ASN A 120 29.93 -13.69 -0.70
N LEU A 121 29.38 -12.70 0.01
CA LEU A 121 29.81 -12.30 1.35
C LEU A 121 29.89 -13.48 2.34
N SER A 122 28.93 -14.42 2.28
CA SER A 122 28.98 -15.59 3.16
C SER A 122 30.02 -16.63 2.71
N ASP A 123 30.14 -16.85 1.40
CA ASP A 123 31.03 -17.87 0.84
C ASP A 123 32.53 -17.51 0.99
N GLU A 124 32.85 -16.24 1.14
CA GLU A 124 34.24 -15.82 1.40
C GLU A 124 34.63 -15.88 2.86
N LEU A 125 33.69 -15.61 3.75
CA LEU A 125 33.95 -15.80 5.17
C LEU A 125 34.07 -17.29 5.53
N THR A 126 33.46 -18.20 4.75
CA THR A 126 33.69 -19.64 4.88
C THR A 126 35.03 -20.07 4.29
N THR A 127 35.82 -19.22 3.63
CA THR A 127 37.21 -19.59 3.27
C THR A 127 38.18 -19.35 4.43
N TYR A 128 37.83 -18.48 5.39
CA TYR A 128 38.61 -18.26 6.61
C TYR A 128 38.23 -19.27 7.71
N ARG A 129 39.15 -20.18 8.05
CA ARG A 129 38.94 -21.25 9.05
C ARG A 129 38.37 -20.75 10.40
N ALA A 130 38.74 -19.55 10.83
CA ALA A 130 38.26 -18.98 12.10
C ALA A 130 36.77 -18.58 12.07
N SER A 131 36.23 -18.20 10.92
CA SER A 131 34.84 -17.74 10.74
C SER A 131 33.91 -18.79 10.13
N GLN A 132 34.44 -19.89 9.59
CA GLN A 132 33.66 -21.00 9.04
C GLN A 132 32.60 -21.54 10.01
N TYR A 133 32.98 -21.81 11.26
CA TYR A 133 32.06 -22.32 12.29
C TYR A 133 31.00 -21.30 12.71
N LEU A 134 31.33 -20.02 12.60
CA LEU A 134 30.38 -18.95 12.91
C LEU A 134 29.23 -19.00 11.90
N ILE A 135 29.53 -19.08 10.59
CA ILE A 135 28.57 -18.84 9.49
C ILE A 135 27.76 -20.07 9.08
N SER A 136 28.31 -21.26 9.28
CA SER A 136 27.64 -22.52 8.90
C SER A 136 26.18 -22.62 9.41
N PRO A 137 25.84 -22.23 10.66
CA PRO A 137 24.46 -22.18 11.13
C PRO A 137 23.50 -21.32 10.29
N ILE A 138 23.90 -20.13 9.84
CA ILE A 138 23.01 -19.26 9.04
C ILE A 138 22.79 -19.82 7.63
N ILE A 139 23.83 -20.43 7.06
CA ILE A 139 23.77 -21.13 5.78
C ILE A 139 22.80 -22.32 5.86
N ILE A 140 22.97 -23.17 6.88
CA ILE A 140 22.11 -24.33 7.11
C ILE A 140 20.66 -23.88 7.33
N MET A 141 20.42 -22.83 8.12
CA MET A 141 19.08 -22.28 8.33
C MET A 141 18.46 -21.76 7.03
N GLY A 142 19.22 -21.11 6.15
CA GLY A 142 18.75 -20.65 4.85
C GLY A 142 18.32 -21.80 3.94
N GLU A 143 19.18 -22.82 3.79
CA GLU A 143 18.96 -23.97 2.90
C GLU A 143 17.82 -24.88 3.39
N VAL A 144 17.82 -25.23 4.68
CA VAL A 144 16.72 -25.99 5.29
C VAL A 144 15.43 -25.17 5.21
N GLY A 145 15.53 -23.87 5.47
CA GLY A 145 14.42 -22.94 5.50
C GLY A 145 13.67 -22.88 4.17
N ILE A 146 14.38 -22.60 3.06
CA ILE A 146 13.75 -22.42 1.76
C ILE A 146 13.00 -23.67 1.28
N VAL A 147 13.56 -24.86 1.53
CA VAL A 147 12.91 -26.13 1.21
C VAL A 147 11.68 -26.35 2.08
N THR A 148 11.83 -26.15 3.39
CA THR A 148 10.74 -26.34 4.38
C THR A 148 9.58 -25.38 4.12
N LEU A 149 9.84 -24.18 3.59
CA LEU A 149 8.78 -23.25 3.22
C LEU A 149 7.82 -23.85 2.20
N GLY A 150 8.28 -24.52 1.14
CA GLY A 150 7.35 -25.14 0.19
C GLY A 150 6.55 -26.30 0.82
N TRP A 151 7.05 -26.91 1.89
CA TRP A 151 6.31 -27.93 2.64
C TRP A 151 5.25 -27.33 3.59
N LEU A 152 5.43 -26.09 4.05
CA LEU A 152 4.59 -25.40 5.04
C LEU A 152 3.62 -24.37 4.46
N TYR A 153 3.98 -23.75 3.34
CA TYR A 153 3.26 -22.60 2.76
C TYR A 153 1.90 -22.99 2.15
N PRO A 154 0.84 -22.18 2.28
CA PRO A 154 0.80 -20.81 2.84
C PRO A 154 0.43 -20.71 4.33
N ASP A 155 0.06 -21.80 4.99
CA ASP A 155 -0.63 -21.77 6.28
C ASP A 155 0.19 -22.29 7.47
N GLY A 156 1.47 -22.60 7.26
CA GLY A 156 2.38 -23.09 8.29
C GLY A 156 2.15 -24.57 8.65
N LYS A 157 1.36 -25.33 7.88
CA LYS A 157 1.11 -26.75 8.13
C LYS A 157 1.88 -27.59 7.13
N PHE A 158 2.45 -28.72 7.56
CA PHE A 158 3.08 -29.65 6.63
C PHE A 158 2.04 -30.27 5.70
N PHE A 159 2.29 -30.19 4.39
CA PHE A 159 1.46 -30.84 3.38
C PHE A 159 2.31 -31.40 2.25
N PRO A 160 2.30 -32.73 2.03
CA PRO A 160 1.62 -33.74 2.83
C PRO A 160 2.12 -33.83 4.28
N HIS A 161 1.26 -34.29 5.21
CA HIS A 161 1.57 -34.34 6.64
C HIS A 161 2.79 -35.18 7.01
N TRP A 162 3.16 -36.18 6.19
CA TRP A 162 4.30 -37.05 6.45
C TRP A 162 5.66 -36.37 6.24
N LEU A 163 5.70 -35.23 5.52
CA LEU A 163 6.94 -34.47 5.30
C LEU A 163 7.59 -33.98 6.61
N LYS A 164 6.81 -33.81 7.69
CA LYS A 164 7.33 -33.44 9.01
C LYS A 164 8.37 -34.42 9.55
N TYR A 165 8.30 -35.70 9.14
CA TYR A 165 9.24 -36.73 9.55
C TYR A 165 10.55 -36.71 8.74
N LEU A 166 10.55 -36.08 7.56
CA LEU A 166 11.76 -35.87 6.77
C LEU A 166 12.58 -34.65 7.22
N LEU A 167 11.97 -33.70 7.93
CA LEU A 167 12.65 -32.48 8.37
C LEU A 167 13.95 -32.77 9.17
N PRO A 168 13.99 -33.67 10.17
CA PRO A 168 15.23 -33.99 10.87
C PRO A 168 16.30 -34.58 9.96
N VAL A 169 15.90 -35.42 8.99
CA VAL A 169 16.82 -36.03 8.01
C VAL A 169 17.44 -34.96 7.12
N MET A 170 16.64 -34.02 6.64
CA MET A 170 17.11 -32.88 5.85
C MET A 170 18.07 -31.99 6.65
N VAL A 171 17.73 -31.67 7.91
CA VAL A 171 18.61 -30.88 8.80
C VAL A 171 19.96 -31.56 8.98
N VAL A 172 19.97 -32.87 9.29
CA VAL A 172 21.21 -33.63 9.43
C VAL A 172 21.99 -33.64 8.11
N ASN A 173 21.32 -33.82 6.97
CA ASN A 173 21.97 -33.81 5.66
C ASN A 173 22.65 -32.46 5.37
N PHE A 174 21.99 -31.34 5.63
CA PHE A 174 22.60 -30.01 5.44
C PHE A 174 23.69 -29.69 6.46
N ILE A 175 23.57 -30.16 7.70
CA ILE A 175 24.67 -30.11 8.69
C ILE A 175 25.89 -30.85 8.13
N LEU A 176 25.72 -32.07 7.61
CA LEU A 176 26.81 -32.83 7.04
C LEU A 176 27.45 -32.15 5.81
N PHE A 177 26.67 -31.42 5.01
CA PHE A 177 27.19 -30.73 3.82
C PHE A 177 27.94 -29.44 4.13
N TYR A 178 27.52 -28.71 5.18
CA TYR A 178 28.01 -27.36 5.43
C TYR A 178 28.82 -27.20 6.72
N VAL A 179 28.81 -28.17 7.65
CA VAL A 179 29.65 -28.09 8.84
C VAL A 179 31.13 -28.26 8.47
N PRO A 180 32.02 -27.36 8.94
CA PRO A 180 33.44 -27.42 8.60
C PRO A 180 34.09 -28.70 9.13
N GLY A 181 34.88 -29.35 8.29
CA GLY A 181 35.58 -30.60 8.62
C GLY A 181 34.76 -31.87 8.41
N SER A 182 33.50 -31.77 7.99
CA SER A 182 32.69 -32.96 7.65
C SER A 182 33.35 -33.81 6.55
N PRO A 183 33.29 -35.16 6.64
CA PRO A 183 33.72 -36.04 5.56
C PRO A 183 32.76 -36.00 4.36
N PHE A 184 31.52 -35.54 4.57
CA PHE A 184 30.49 -35.40 3.56
C PHE A 184 30.29 -33.93 3.13
N ALA A 185 31.28 -33.07 3.39
CA ALA A 185 31.22 -31.67 3.01
C ALA A 185 31.00 -31.54 1.49
N ALA A 186 30.22 -30.52 1.10
CA ALA A 186 29.77 -30.35 -0.29
C ALA A 186 30.94 -30.26 -1.31
N ASP A 187 32.07 -29.69 -0.88
CA ASP A 187 33.31 -29.56 -1.65
C ASP A 187 34.05 -30.90 -1.86
N LYS A 188 33.78 -31.91 -1.03
CA LYS A 188 34.40 -33.24 -1.10
C LYS A 188 33.56 -34.28 -1.85
N LEU A 189 32.28 -33.98 -2.07
CA LEU A 189 31.37 -34.88 -2.76
C LEU A 189 31.58 -34.82 -4.28
N ASN A 190 31.31 -35.93 -4.97
CA ASN A 190 31.18 -35.89 -6.43
C ASN A 190 30.11 -34.84 -6.81
N PRO A 191 30.41 -33.87 -7.69
CA PRO A 191 29.49 -32.79 -8.02
C PRO A 191 28.10 -33.26 -8.46
N LEU A 192 28.03 -34.41 -9.14
CA LEU A 192 26.78 -34.98 -9.62
C LEU A 192 25.95 -35.58 -8.47
N ILE A 193 26.60 -36.20 -7.49
CA ILE A 193 25.96 -36.70 -6.26
C ILE A 193 25.48 -35.53 -5.40
N GLY A 194 26.33 -34.51 -5.23
CA GLY A 194 25.97 -33.29 -4.49
C GLY A 194 24.78 -32.57 -5.14
N MET A 195 24.79 -32.42 -6.47
CA MET A 195 23.68 -31.82 -7.21
C MET A 195 22.40 -32.64 -7.08
N GLY A 196 22.47 -33.97 -7.20
CA GLY A 196 21.32 -34.86 -7.06
C GLY A 196 20.69 -34.79 -5.66
N ALA A 197 21.52 -34.79 -4.62
CA ALA A 197 21.06 -34.67 -3.24
C ALA A 197 20.38 -33.32 -2.96
N ALA A 198 20.95 -32.21 -3.46
CA ALA A 198 20.34 -30.89 -3.32
C ALA A 198 19.03 -30.77 -4.13
N LEU A 199 19.03 -31.20 -5.40
CA LEU A 199 17.84 -31.17 -6.26
C LEU A 199 16.69 -31.97 -5.67
N PHE A 200 16.95 -33.11 -5.04
CA PHE A 200 15.92 -33.88 -4.36
C PHE A 200 15.12 -33.03 -3.37
N TRP A 201 15.80 -32.25 -2.53
CA TRP A 201 15.16 -31.37 -1.55
C TRP A 201 14.37 -30.24 -2.23
N TYR A 202 14.97 -29.52 -3.17
CA TYR A 202 14.30 -28.43 -3.90
C TYR A 202 13.08 -28.92 -4.69
N LEU A 203 13.19 -30.05 -5.39
CA LEU A 203 12.09 -30.66 -6.14
C LEU A 203 10.98 -31.16 -5.21
N SER A 204 11.31 -31.68 -4.03
CA SER A 204 10.31 -32.06 -3.04
C SER A 204 9.47 -30.86 -2.58
N SER A 205 10.09 -29.68 -2.46
CA SER A 205 9.43 -28.41 -2.13
C SER A 205 8.44 -28.01 -3.22
N GLY A 206 8.88 -28.05 -4.48
CA GLY A 206 8.02 -27.78 -5.64
C GLY A 206 6.87 -28.77 -5.78
N ALA A 207 7.14 -30.07 -5.59
CA ALA A 207 6.12 -31.12 -5.63
C ALA A 207 5.06 -30.95 -4.54
N ALA A 208 5.46 -30.59 -3.32
CA ALA A 208 4.57 -30.29 -2.21
C ALA A 208 3.63 -29.11 -2.55
N LEU A 209 4.17 -28.03 -3.13
CA LEU A 209 3.38 -26.88 -3.58
C LEU A 209 2.40 -27.22 -4.70
N ILE A 210 2.82 -28.00 -5.70
CA ILE A 210 1.94 -28.45 -6.81
C ILE A 210 0.81 -29.34 -6.26
N TYR A 211 1.15 -30.27 -5.38
CA TYR A 211 0.17 -31.15 -4.75
C TYR A 211 -0.84 -30.35 -3.93
N ARG A 212 -0.37 -29.39 -3.13
CA ARG A 212 -1.22 -28.48 -2.35
C ARG A 212 -2.11 -27.61 -3.25
N TYR A 213 -1.56 -27.05 -4.33
CA TYR A 213 -2.31 -26.25 -5.30
C TYR A 213 -3.52 -27.01 -5.87
N ARG A 214 -3.34 -28.31 -6.17
CA ARG A 214 -4.40 -29.19 -6.66
C ARG A 214 -5.43 -29.53 -5.57
N ALA A 215 -4.97 -29.72 -4.33
CA ALA A 215 -5.83 -30.11 -3.21
C ALA A 215 -6.65 -28.95 -2.62
N THR A 216 -6.15 -27.72 -2.68
CA THR A 216 -6.83 -26.55 -2.13
C THR A 216 -8.02 -26.12 -2.99
N SER A 217 -9.17 -25.81 -2.39
CA SER A 217 -10.36 -25.26 -3.09
C SER A 217 -10.45 -23.73 -3.06
N ASN A 218 -9.79 -23.07 -2.09
CA ASN A 218 -9.81 -21.62 -1.93
C ASN A 218 -9.02 -20.90 -3.06
N ALA A 219 -9.70 -20.03 -3.80
CA ALA A 219 -9.13 -19.29 -4.92
C ALA A 219 -7.96 -18.38 -4.53
N ASN A 220 -8.03 -17.69 -3.38
CA ASN A 220 -6.95 -16.82 -2.90
C ASN A 220 -5.72 -17.63 -2.52
N GLN A 221 -5.90 -18.75 -1.80
CA GLN A 221 -4.79 -19.64 -1.45
C GLN A 221 -4.15 -20.27 -2.69
N LYS A 222 -4.92 -20.62 -3.73
CA LYS A 222 -4.36 -21.07 -5.02
C LYS A 222 -3.46 -20.02 -5.64
N GLN A 223 -3.88 -18.76 -5.65
CA GLN A 223 -3.07 -17.67 -6.20
C GLN A 223 -1.83 -17.38 -5.35
N GLN A 224 -1.94 -17.48 -4.02
CA GLN A 224 -0.79 -17.39 -3.12
C GLN A 224 0.25 -18.48 -3.43
N ILE A 225 -0.18 -19.74 -3.51
CA ILE A 225 0.69 -20.87 -3.84
C ILE A 225 1.35 -20.69 -5.21
N ARG A 226 0.57 -20.27 -6.22
CA ARG A 226 1.10 -20.05 -7.57
C ARG A 226 2.17 -18.96 -7.59
N GLY A 227 1.92 -17.83 -6.94
CA GLY A 227 2.89 -16.73 -6.87
C GLY A 227 4.15 -17.13 -6.12
N PHE A 228 4.01 -17.81 -4.98
CA PHE A 228 5.13 -18.32 -4.20
C PHE A 228 5.98 -19.33 -4.98
N PHE A 229 5.33 -20.30 -5.65
CA PHE A 229 5.99 -21.27 -6.52
C PHE A 229 6.75 -20.59 -7.66
N SER A 230 6.15 -19.59 -8.30
CA SER A 230 6.81 -18.81 -9.36
C SER A 230 8.05 -18.08 -8.83
N GLY A 231 8.01 -17.60 -7.59
CA GLY A 231 9.15 -16.98 -6.93
C GLY A 231 10.32 -17.96 -6.69
N LEU A 232 10.03 -19.18 -6.24
CA LEU A 232 11.04 -20.22 -5.98
C LEU A 232 11.78 -20.71 -7.23
N MET A 233 11.21 -20.50 -8.42
CA MET A 233 11.87 -20.88 -9.68
C MET A 233 13.18 -20.15 -9.90
N GLY A 234 13.33 -18.90 -9.42
CA GLY A 234 14.55 -18.13 -9.57
C GLY A 234 15.78 -18.82 -8.94
N PRO A 235 15.77 -19.06 -7.62
CA PRO A 235 16.82 -19.82 -6.95
C PRO A 235 17.07 -21.22 -7.54
N LEU A 236 16.01 -21.93 -7.95
CA LEU A 236 16.14 -23.26 -8.55
C LEU A 236 16.86 -23.21 -9.91
N VAL A 237 16.49 -22.26 -10.78
CA VAL A 237 17.14 -22.06 -12.08
C VAL A 237 18.60 -21.67 -11.88
N TRP A 238 18.89 -20.80 -10.91
CA TRP A 238 20.27 -20.44 -10.57
C TRP A 238 21.08 -21.68 -10.16
N PHE A 239 20.53 -22.49 -9.26
CA PHE A 239 21.17 -23.71 -8.79
C PHE A 239 21.47 -24.67 -9.94
N ILE A 240 20.49 -24.93 -10.83
CA ILE A 240 20.67 -25.81 -11.99
C ILE A 240 21.73 -25.27 -12.95
N LEU A 241 21.71 -23.96 -13.24
CA LEU A 241 22.69 -23.35 -14.14
C LEU A 241 24.09 -23.41 -13.55
N PHE A 242 24.25 -23.04 -12.28
CA PHE A 242 25.54 -23.02 -11.61
C PHE A 242 26.14 -24.43 -11.46
N SER A 243 25.37 -25.38 -10.91
CA SER A 243 25.82 -26.76 -10.75
C SER A 243 25.98 -27.48 -12.09
N GLY A 244 25.07 -27.25 -13.05
CA GLY A 244 25.15 -27.82 -14.38
C GLY A 244 26.39 -27.36 -15.13
N LEU A 245 26.76 -26.09 -15.01
CA LEU A 245 27.98 -25.56 -15.60
C LEU A 245 29.24 -26.17 -14.98
N ALA A 246 29.25 -26.38 -13.66
CA ALA A 246 30.37 -27.03 -12.97
C ALA A 246 30.57 -28.49 -13.44
N ILE A 247 29.50 -29.17 -13.87
CA ILE A 247 29.54 -30.54 -14.37
C ILE A 247 29.88 -30.60 -15.86
N LEU A 248 29.24 -29.75 -16.68
CA LEU A 248 29.33 -29.80 -18.15
C LEU A 248 30.60 -29.11 -18.67
N ALA A 249 31.13 -28.13 -17.94
CA ALA A 249 32.29 -27.35 -18.36
C ALA A 249 33.25 -27.09 -17.17
N PRO A 250 33.81 -28.14 -16.53
CA PRO A 250 34.67 -28.01 -15.36
C PRO A 250 35.96 -27.22 -15.66
N GLU A 251 36.45 -27.24 -16.91
CA GLU A 251 37.64 -26.52 -17.34
C GLU A 251 37.49 -25.00 -17.22
N ILE A 252 36.28 -24.47 -17.47
CA ILE A 252 35.98 -23.04 -17.41
C ILE A 252 35.85 -22.56 -15.95
N GLN A 253 35.67 -23.49 -15.00
CA GLN A 253 35.63 -23.20 -13.57
C GLN A 253 37.04 -23.11 -12.94
N ASN A 254 38.10 -23.41 -13.70
CA ASN A 254 39.47 -23.22 -13.23
C ASN A 254 39.80 -21.71 -13.18
N PRO A 255 40.26 -21.16 -12.05
CA PRO A 255 40.65 -19.75 -11.94
C PRO A 255 41.70 -19.30 -12.96
N GLU A 256 42.51 -20.21 -13.50
CA GLU A 256 43.51 -19.88 -14.52
C GLU A 256 42.94 -19.82 -15.94
N HIS A 257 41.70 -20.27 -16.15
CA HIS A 257 41.08 -20.26 -17.46
C HIS A 257 40.70 -18.82 -17.88
N PRO A 258 40.99 -18.38 -19.12
CA PRO A 258 40.79 -16.99 -19.54
C PRO A 258 39.33 -16.54 -19.50
N ALA A 259 38.38 -17.47 -19.67
CA ALA A 259 36.95 -17.17 -19.58
C ALA A 259 36.37 -17.23 -18.15
N TYR A 260 37.15 -17.65 -17.15
CA TYR A 260 36.67 -17.83 -15.77
C TYR A 260 36.06 -16.56 -15.19
N LEU A 261 36.80 -15.45 -15.26
CA LEU A 261 36.38 -14.18 -14.66
C LEU A 261 35.15 -13.58 -15.37
N THR A 262 35.12 -13.67 -16.71
CA THR A 262 33.97 -13.23 -17.52
C THR A 262 32.72 -14.04 -17.18
N LEU A 263 32.87 -15.35 -17.02
CA LEU A 263 31.77 -16.24 -16.66
C LEU A 263 31.28 -15.98 -15.23
N GLN A 264 32.20 -15.82 -14.26
CA GLN A 264 31.88 -15.44 -12.87
C GLN A 264 31.07 -14.15 -12.83
N LEU A 265 31.49 -13.13 -13.59
CA LEU A 265 30.78 -11.85 -13.68
C LEU A 265 29.40 -11.99 -14.34
N ALA A 266 29.29 -12.75 -15.43
CA ALA A 266 28.03 -12.99 -16.11
C ALA A 266 27.03 -13.76 -15.23
N MET A 267 27.51 -14.79 -14.54
CA MET A 267 26.74 -15.53 -13.55
C MET A 267 26.32 -14.59 -12.43
N ARG A 268 27.24 -13.78 -11.88
CA ARG A 268 26.95 -12.84 -10.81
C ARG A 268 25.83 -11.87 -11.15
N VAL A 269 25.90 -11.33 -12.37
CA VAL A 269 24.86 -10.51 -12.98
C VAL A 269 23.53 -11.27 -12.99
N PHE A 270 23.51 -12.48 -13.56
CA PHE A 270 22.28 -13.27 -13.67
C PHE A 270 21.65 -13.62 -12.31
N SER A 271 22.47 -13.82 -11.28
CA SER A 271 22.03 -14.16 -9.92
C SER A 271 21.13 -13.08 -9.32
N ILE A 272 21.40 -11.80 -9.59
CA ILE A 272 20.59 -10.68 -9.07
C ILE A 272 19.13 -10.82 -9.47
N ILE A 273 18.88 -11.07 -10.76
CA ILE A 273 17.52 -11.23 -11.27
C ILE A 273 16.88 -12.46 -10.65
N LEU A 274 17.56 -13.59 -10.71
CA LEU A 274 17.02 -14.86 -10.25
C LEU A 274 16.69 -14.85 -8.75
N PHE A 275 17.55 -14.26 -7.92
CA PHE A 275 17.31 -14.20 -6.49
C PHE A 275 16.29 -13.13 -6.10
N LEU A 276 16.17 -12.02 -6.83
CA LEU A 276 15.15 -11.00 -6.53
C LEU A 276 13.74 -11.40 -6.98
N ILE A 277 13.58 -12.33 -7.93
CA ILE A 277 12.27 -12.87 -8.33
C ILE A 277 11.51 -13.39 -7.11
N PHE A 278 12.18 -14.05 -6.16
CA PHE A 278 11.52 -14.64 -5.00
C PHE A 278 10.91 -13.61 -4.03
N PRO A 279 11.66 -12.65 -3.44
CA PRO A 279 11.08 -11.63 -2.57
C PRO A 279 10.08 -10.73 -3.31
N ILE A 280 10.27 -10.46 -4.61
CA ILE A 280 9.28 -9.74 -5.43
C ILE A 280 7.97 -10.52 -5.52
N ALA A 281 8.03 -11.79 -5.89
CA ALA A 281 6.84 -12.63 -6.01
C ALA A 281 6.08 -12.75 -4.68
N VAL A 282 6.80 -12.92 -3.57
CA VAL A 282 6.19 -12.94 -2.24
C VAL A 282 5.57 -11.59 -1.89
N THR A 283 6.23 -10.47 -2.19
CA THR A 283 5.67 -9.12 -1.99
C THR A 283 4.38 -8.92 -2.77
N ILE A 284 4.34 -9.37 -4.04
CA ILE A 284 3.15 -9.33 -4.89
C ILE A 284 2.02 -10.18 -4.30
N VAL A 285 2.34 -11.37 -3.81
CA VAL A 285 1.37 -12.27 -3.20
C VAL A 285 0.78 -11.68 -1.91
N ILE A 286 1.63 -11.09 -1.06
CA ILE A 286 1.18 -10.38 0.14
C ILE A 286 0.26 -9.22 -0.25
N ALA A 287 0.72 -8.35 -1.16
CA ALA A 287 -0.03 -7.16 -1.55
C ALA A 287 -1.36 -7.47 -2.25
N ARG A 288 -1.42 -8.50 -3.10
CA ARG A 288 -2.61 -8.76 -3.93
C ARG A 288 -3.61 -9.73 -3.31
N TYR A 289 -3.12 -10.72 -2.55
CA TYR A 289 -3.95 -11.82 -2.08
C TYR A 289 -4.00 -11.92 -0.55
N GLY A 290 -3.56 -10.88 0.17
CA GLY A 290 -3.69 -10.78 1.62
C GLY A 290 -3.02 -11.94 2.36
N LEU A 291 -1.79 -12.29 1.97
CA LEU A 291 -1.05 -13.36 2.65
C LEU A 291 -0.86 -12.99 4.14
N PHE A 292 -1.23 -13.90 5.06
CA PHE A 292 -1.24 -13.66 6.52
C PHE A 292 -2.12 -12.49 6.97
N ASP A 293 -3.13 -12.11 6.18
CA ASP A 293 -3.93 -10.89 6.37
C ASP A 293 -3.06 -9.61 6.44
N LEU A 294 -1.86 -9.67 5.86
CA LEU A 294 -0.97 -8.52 5.74
C LEU A 294 -1.43 -7.65 4.59
N ASP A 295 -2.16 -6.60 4.93
CA ASP A 295 -2.55 -5.60 3.95
C ASP A 295 -1.39 -4.62 3.66
N LEU A 296 -0.51 -5.01 2.72
CA LEU A 296 0.51 -4.10 2.17
C LEU A 296 -0.09 -3.04 1.23
N ILE A 297 -1.35 -3.18 0.82
CA ILE A 297 -2.10 -2.14 0.09
C ILE A 297 -2.32 -0.93 1.00
N VAL A 298 -2.16 -1.04 2.32
CA VAL A 298 -2.20 0.14 3.20
C VAL A 298 -0.90 0.95 3.13
N ASN A 299 0.23 0.36 2.68
CA ASN A 299 1.52 1.05 2.65
C ASN A 299 2.18 1.04 1.26
N ARG A 300 1.63 1.86 0.35
CA ARG A 300 2.12 2.14 -1.00
C ARG A 300 3.63 2.37 -1.07
N ALA A 301 4.18 3.09 -0.10
CA ALA A 301 5.61 3.40 -0.05
C ALA A 301 6.48 2.14 0.11
N ILE A 302 6.00 1.13 0.85
CA ILE A 302 6.72 -0.12 1.09
C ILE A 302 6.76 -0.98 -0.17
N VAL A 303 5.60 -1.23 -0.79
CA VAL A 303 5.51 -2.03 -2.03
C VAL A 303 6.33 -1.38 -3.14
N TYR A 304 6.19 -0.05 -3.28
CA TYR A 304 6.99 0.72 -4.22
C TYR A 304 8.48 0.69 -3.90
N GLY A 305 8.86 0.79 -2.63
CA GLY A 305 10.26 0.75 -2.19
C GLY A 305 10.95 -0.55 -2.57
N VAL A 306 10.34 -1.70 -2.23
CA VAL A 306 10.88 -3.04 -2.57
C VAL A 306 11.04 -3.21 -4.08
N LEU A 307 10.03 -2.84 -4.86
CA LEU A 307 10.08 -2.98 -6.30
C LEU A 307 11.06 -1.98 -6.95
N THR A 308 11.22 -0.78 -6.38
CA THR A 308 12.19 0.22 -6.87
C THR A 308 13.62 -0.24 -6.64
N VAL A 309 13.90 -0.88 -5.51
CA VAL A 309 15.21 -1.51 -5.26
C VAL A 309 15.46 -2.56 -6.33
N ALA A 310 14.50 -3.46 -6.57
CA ALA A 310 14.64 -4.48 -7.60
C ALA A 310 14.91 -3.91 -8.99
N LEU A 311 14.20 -2.83 -9.35
CA LEU A 311 14.43 -2.12 -10.60
C LEU A 311 15.82 -1.48 -10.66
N ALA A 312 16.31 -0.90 -9.56
CA ALA A 312 17.66 -0.35 -9.49
C ALA A 312 18.71 -1.44 -9.71
N SER A 313 18.51 -2.64 -9.16
CA SER A 313 19.39 -3.79 -9.37
C SER A 313 19.43 -4.21 -10.85
N ILE A 314 18.28 -4.26 -11.53
CA ILE A 314 18.18 -4.55 -12.97
C ILE A 314 18.91 -3.48 -13.80
N PHE A 315 18.83 -2.21 -13.41
CA PHE A 315 19.52 -1.14 -14.11
C PHE A 315 21.03 -1.15 -13.88
N GLY A 316 21.47 -1.46 -12.65
CA GLY A 316 22.87 -1.73 -12.36
C GLY A 316 23.40 -2.88 -13.22
N LEU A 317 22.59 -3.90 -13.46
CA LEU A 317 22.90 -5.02 -14.34
C LEU A 317 23.14 -4.62 -15.79
N LEU A 318 22.19 -3.86 -16.34
CA LEU A 318 22.22 -3.41 -17.73
C LEU A 318 23.43 -2.53 -17.99
N LEU A 319 23.80 -1.68 -17.04
CA LEU A 319 25.00 -0.85 -17.13
C LEU A 319 26.26 -1.70 -17.36
N LEU A 320 26.36 -2.83 -16.67
CA LEU A 320 27.52 -3.72 -16.75
C LEU A 320 27.55 -4.55 -18.02
N LEU A 321 26.39 -5.05 -18.44
CA LEU A 321 26.24 -5.75 -19.72
C LEU A 321 26.56 -4.82 -20.89
N ASP A 322 26.02 -3.60 -20.88
CA ASP A 322 26.30 -2.59 -21.90
C ASP A 322 27.79 -2.23 -21.92
N SER A 323 28.40 -2.04 -20.75
CA SER A 323 29.83 -1.75 -20.68
C SER A 323 30.67 -2.91 -21.25
N ALA A 324 30.30 -4.17 -20.98
CA ALA A 324 31.00 -5.33 -21.51
C ALA A 324 30.84 -5.43 -23.04
N VAL A 325 29.64 -5.18 -23.57
CA VAL A 325 29.38 -5.17 -25.02
C VAL A 325 30.15 -4.06 -25.73
N VAL A 326 30.12 -2.84 -25.21
CA VAL A 326 30.86 -1.71 -25.80
C VAL A 326 32.38 -1.96 -25.73
N ASN A 327 32.88 -2.58 -24.67
CA ASN A 327 34.29 -2.99 -24.59
C ASN A 327 34.66 -4.03 -25.65
N LEU A 328 33.77 -5.01 -25.90
CA LEU A 328 33.97 -6.02 -26.94
C LEU A 328 34.03 -5.37 -28.33
N LEU A 329 33.14 -4.41 -28.60
CA LEU A 329 33.06 -3.69 -29.87
C LEU A 329 34.23 -2.72 -30.09
N THR A 330 34.79 -2.15 -29.02
CA THR A 330 35.89 -1.18 -29.08
C THR A 330 37.28 -1.80 -28.91
N GLY A 331 37.37 -3.14 -28.83
CA GLY A 331 38.63 -3.86 -28.66
C GLY A 331 39.34 -3.53 -27.34
N GLY A 332 38.59 -3.18 -26.29
CA GLY A 332 39.11 -2.92 -24.94
C GLY A 332 39.92 -1.61 -24.76
N ARG A 333 40.05 -0.77 -25.79
CA ARG A 333 40.92 0.43 -25.74
C ARG A 333 40.31 1.64 -25.01
N HIS A 334 39.00 1.66 -24.78
CA HIS A 334 38.27 2.82 -24.22
C HIS A 334 37.23 2.42 -23.16
N THR A 335 37.65 1.62 -22.19
CA THR A 335 36.77 1.06 -21.15
C THR A 335 36.12 2.10 -20.26
N THR A 336 36.79 3.23 -20.02
CA THR A 336 36.21 4.36 -19.27
C THR A 336 35.08 5.05 -20.02
N ILE A 337 35.21 5.16 -21.35
CA ILE A 337 34.21 5.80 -22.21
C ILE A 337 32.98 4.90 -22.32
N ALA A 338 33.18 3.59 -22.48
CA ALA A 338 32.11 2.59 -22.48
C ALA A 338 31.24 2.69 -21.22
N LEU A 339 31.88 2.70 -20.04
CA LEU A 339 31.20 2.78 -18.76
C LEU A 339 30.46 4.11 -18.57
N THR A 340 31.04 5.21 -19.06
CA THR A 340 30.42 6.55 -19.01
C THR A 340 29.15 6.60 -19.86
N ILE A 341 29.21 6.07 -21.09
CA ILE A 341 28.05 5.99 -21.99
C ILE A 341 26.96 5.10 -21.39
N SER A 342 27.32 3.91 -20.91
CA SER A 342 26.37 3.00 -20.25
C SER A 342 25.73 3.62 -19.01
N ALA A 343 26.48 4.37 -18.20
CA ALA A 343 25.94 5.08 -17.04
C ALA A 343 24.94 6.19 -17.43
N ILE A 344 25.24 6.94 -18.49
CA ILE A 344 24.33 7.97 -19.03
C ILE A 344 23.03 7.32 -19.53
N VAL A 345 23.11 6.22 -20.28
CA VAL A 345 21.95 5.48 -20.81
C VAL A 345 21.11 4.90 -19.68
N ALA A 346 21.74 4.20 -18.72
CA ALA A 346 21.06 3.63 -17.57
C ALA A 346 20.37 4.74 -16.73
N GLY A 347 21.07 5.85 -16.47
CA GLY A 347 20.50 7.00 -15.75
C GLY A 347 19.30 7.62 -16.46
N ALA A 348 19.38 7.79 -17.80
CA ALA A 348 18.30 8.34 -18.60
C ALA A 348 17.05 7.44 -18.62
N LEU A 349 17.24 6.12 -18.66
CA LEU A 349 16.15 5.13 -18.73
C LEU A 349 15.59 4.74 -17.36
N PHE A 350 16.34 4.91 -16.27
CA PHE A 350 15.92 4.53 -14.91
C PHE A 350 14.68 5.30 -14.45
N GLN A 351 14.64 6.62 -14.65
CA GLN A 351 13.49 7.45 -14.26
C GLN A 351 12.19 7.08 -14.99
N PRO A 352 12.17 6.92 -16.33
CA PRO A 352 11.03 6.39 -17.06
C PRO A 352 10.56 5.03 -16.54
N ALA A 353 11.49 4.08 -16.34
CA ALA A 353 11.18 2.73 -15.86
C ALA A 353 10.60 2.76 -14.44
N ARG A 354 11.18 3.59 -13.55
CA ARG A 354 10.71 3.78 -12.17
C ARG A 354 9.28 4.35 -12.14
N LYS A 355 8.97 5.31 -13.01
CA LYS A 355 7.61 5.85 -13.17
C LYS A 355 6.65 4.81 -13.76
N ALA A 356 7.10 3.98 -14.69
CA ALA A 356 6.29 2.88 -15.24
C ALA A 356 5.98 1.83 -14.18
N LEU A 357 6.97 1.47 -13.36
CA LEU A 357 6.81 0.58 -12.22
C LEU A 357 5.84 1.16 -11.20
N GLN A 358 5.95 2.45 -10.87
CA GLN A 358 4.99 3.12 -9.99
C GLN A 358 3.56 3.05 -10.53
N ARG A 359 3.38 3.31 -11.84
CA ARG A 359 2.08 3.19 -12.52
C ARG A 359 1.55 1.76 -12.49
N PHE A 360 2.41 0.77 -12.71
CA PHE A 360 2.05 -0.64 -12.62
C PHE A 360 1.59 -0.97 -11.20
N VAL A 361 2.34 -0.55 -10.18
CA VAL A 361 1.99 -0.76 -8.77
C VAL A 361 0.63 -0.13 -8.46
N ASP A 362 0.46 1.14 -8.81
CA ASP A 362 -0.76 1.92 -8.59
C ASP A 362 -1.97 1.27 -9.29
N ARG A 363 -1.82 0.84 -10.54
CA ARG A 363 -2.90 0.21 -11.31
C ARG A 363 -3.21 -1.21 -10.86
N SER A 364 -2.19 -2.03 -10.62
CA SER A 364 -2.33 -3.46 -10.36
C SER A 364 -2.64 -3.80 -8.90
N PHE A 365 -2.20 -2.97 -7.95
CA PHE A 365 -2.40 -3.22 -6.52
C PHE A 365 -3.39 -2.24 -5.89
N TYR A 366 -3.38 -0.98 -6.31
CA TYR A 366 -4.21 0.07 -5.69
C TYR A 366 -5.42 0.47 -6.56
N HIS A 367 -5.53 -0.08 -7.78
CA HIS A 367 -6.56 0.25 -8.77
C HIS A 367 -6.69 1.76 -9.04
N ILE A 368 -5.60 2.50 -8.85
CA ILE A 368 -5.50 3.94 -9.09
C ILE A 368 -5.23 4.14 -10.59
N ASN A 369 -6.29 4.45 -11.35
CA ASN A 369 -6.17 4.89 -12.75
C ASN A 369 -6.04 6.41 -12.80
N ILE A 370 -4.84 6.93 -12.50
CA ILE A 370 -4.54 8.35 -12.69
C ILE A 370 -3.53 8.47 -13.83
N ASP A 371 -3.95 9.07 -14.93
CA ASP A 371 -3.12 9.36 -16.10
C ASP A 371 -2.34 10.66 -15.86
N TYR A 372 -1.23 10.57 -15.10
CA TYR A 372 -0.41 11.72 -14.69
C TYR A 372 0.20 12.52 -15.86
N LEU A 373 0.10 12.02 -17.10
CA LEU A 373 0.54 12.72 -18.31
C LEU A 373 -0.52 13.69 -18.86
N LYS A 374 -1.77 13.63 -18.37
CA LYS A 374 -2.85 14.56 -18.74
C LYS A 374 -3.15 15.62 -17.69
N THR A 375 -2.49 15.57 -16.54
CA THR A 375 -2.51 16.66 -15.57
C THR A 375 -1.40 17.64 -15.94
N PRO A 376 -1.67 18.91 -16.27
CA PRO A 376 -0.61 19.86 -16.57
C PRO A 376 0.33 19.93 -15.37
N ALA A 377 1.64 19.80 -15.64
CA ALA A 377 2.67 19.84 -14.62
C ALA A 377 2.51 21.10 -13.78
N GLY A 378 2.06 20.94 -12.54
CA GLY A 378 2.05 22.02 -11.56
C GLY A 378 3.49 22.52 -11.42
N LYS A 379 3.71 23.80 -11.74
CA LYS A 379 4.99 24.46 -11.45
C LYS A 379 5.32 24.25 -9.96
N PRO A 380 6.61 24.06 -9.61
CA PRO A 380 7.00 23.91 -8.23
C PRO A 380 6.55 25.14 -7.45
N GLN A 381 5.71 24.94 -6.44
CA GLN A 381 5.34 25.99 -5.49
C GLN A 381 6.60 26.44 -4.76
N SER A 382 6.89 27.74 -4.84
CA SER A 382 7.80 28.38 -3.91
C SER A 382 7.27 28.13 -2.50
N THR A 383 8.14 27.62 -1.63
CA THR A 383 7.97 27.63 -0.17
C THR A 383 7.90 29.07 0.31
N GLY A 384 6.71 29.65 0.21
CA GLY A 384 6.33 30.93 0.78
C GLY A 384 5.17 30.66 1.73
N ASN A 385 5.49 30.61 3.01
CA ASN A 385 4.52 30.55 4.09
C ASN A 385 3.77 31.89 4.11
N THR A 386 2.68 32.02 3.35
CA THR A 386 1.73 33.13 3.52
C THR A 386 0.45 32.57 4.10
N ASP A 387 0.38 32.61 5.43
CA ASP A 387 -0.86 32.50 6.17
C ASP A 387 -1.88 33.47 5.57
N THR A 388 -3.04 32.96 5.14
CA THR A 388 -4.20 33.74 4.69
C THR A 388 -4.86 34.56 5.81
N LEU A 389 -4.19 34.76 6.94
CA LEU A 389 -4.71 35.46 8.11
C LEU A 389 -4.87 36.98 7.95
N THR A 390 -4.71 37.59 6.76
CA THR A 390 -4.62 39.07 6.67
C THR A 390 -5.24 39.73 5.45
N GLN A 391 -6.26 39.16 4.78
CA GLN A 391 -6.97 39.90 3.70
C GLN A 391 -8.48 40.06 3.88
N ALA A 392 -9.18 39.21 4.65
CA ALA A 392 -10.65 39.25 4.75
C ALA A 392 -11.28 40.58 5.22
N PRO A 393 -10.73 41.31 6.22
CA PRO A 393 -11.33 42.58 6.66
C PRO A 393 -11.22 43.71 5.63
N ALA A 394 -10.31 43.60 4.64
CA ALA A 394 -10.10 44.62 3.61
C ALA A 394 -10.91 44.36 2.33
N LEU A 395 -11.58 43.20 2.23
CA LEU A 395 -12.17 42.69 0.98
C LEU A 395 -13.68 42.91 0.84
N PHE A 396 -14.38 43.40 1.86
CA PHE A 396 -15.84 43.40 1.88
C PHE A 396 -16.39 44.77 2.29
N SER A 397 -16.20 45.80 1.45
CA SER A 397 -16.59 47.18 1.77
C SER A 397 -18.12 47.35 2.02
N GLY A 398 -18.95 46.46 1.47
CA GLY A 398 -20.40 46.37 1.72
C GLY A 398 -20.83 45.65 3.00
N TYR A 399 -19.89 45.18 3.83
CA TYR A 399 -20.17 44.39 5.03
C TYR A 399 -19.38 44.91 6.23
N ARG A 400 -20.04 44.98 7.39
CA ARG A 400 -19.42 45.41 8.66
C ARG A 400 -19.43 44.27 9.69
N ASN A 401 -18.65 44.44 10.76
CA ASN A 401 -18.59 43.48 11.88
C ASN A 401 -18.21 42.06 11.46
N LEU A 402 -17.24 41.91 10.54
CA LEU A 402 -16.77 40.59 10.09
C LEU A 402 -16.15 39.82 11.26
N ALA A 403 -16.69 38.65 11.55
CA ALA A 403 -16.19 37.71 12.54
C ALA A 403 -16.02 36.33 11.92
N LEU A 404 -14.83 35.76 11.97
CA LEU A 404 -14.58 34.40 11.49
C LEU A 404 -15.37 33.41 12.37
N ILE A 405 -16.26 32.63 11.75
CA ILE A 405 -17.10 31.63 12.43
C ILE A 405 -16.78 30.19 12.05
N GLY A 406 -16.00 29.97 10.98
CA GLY A 406 -15.55 28.64 10.59
C GLY A 406 -14.36 28.70 9.64
N LYS A 407 -13.43 27.76 9.80
CA LYS A 407 -12.28 27.57 8.90
C LYS A 407 -12.19 26.11 8.50
N GLY A 408 -12.18 25.84 7.21
CA GLY A 408 -11.98 24.50 6.65
C GLY A 408 -10.86 24.49 5.62
N GLY A 409 -10.47 23.30 5.15
CA GLY A 409 -9.34 23.14 4.22
C GLY A 409 -9.50 23.75 2.82
N MET A 410 -10.68 24.32 2.50
CA MET A 410 -10.97 24.92 1.18
C MET A 410 -11.60 26.33 1.28
N ALA A 411 -12.11 26.73 2.45
CA ALA A 411 -12.84 27.98 2.61
C ALA A 411 -12.81 28.48 4.07
N GLU A 412 -12.98 29.79 4.22
CA GLU A 412 -13.21 30.47 5.49
C GLU A 412 -14.64 31.04 5.47
N VAL A 413 -15.35 30.97 6.60
CA VAL A 413 -16.73 31.45 6.75
C VAL A 413 -16.76 32.54 7.80
N TYR A 414 -17.28 33.71 7.42
CA TYR A 414 -17.39 34.89 8.26
C TYR A 414 -18.86 35.22 8.53
N ARG A 415 -19.20 35.52 9.76
CA ARG A 415 -20.42 36.27 10.08
C ARG A 415 -20.17 37.73 9.77
N ALA A 416 -21.09 38.38 9.07
CA ALA A 416 -21.03 39.81 8.82
C ALA A 416 -22.43 40.43 8.82
N GLU A 417 -22.48 41.75 8.86
CA GLU A 417 -23.71 42.51 8.71
C GLU A 417 -23.64 43.29 7.40
N GLN A 418 -24.61 43.07 6.50
CA GLN A 418 -24.67 43.79 5.23
C GLN A 418 -25.11 45.23 5.48
N THR A 419 -24.31 46.21 5.04
CA THR A 419 -24.53 47.63 5.37
C THR A 419 -25.80 48.22 4.77
N THR A 420 -26.18 47.78 3.56
CA THR A 420 -27.36 48.28 2.84
C THR A 420 -28.68 47.83 3.45
N THR A 421 -28.77 46.60 3.93
CA THR A 421 -30.02 46.00 4.44
C THR A 421 -30.01 45.76 5.95
N GLN A 422 -28.90 46.06 6.65
CA GLN A 422 -28.69 45.80 8.08
C GLN A 422 -28.98 44.35 8.50
N ARG A 423 -28.77 43.39 7.59
CA ARG A 423 -29.07 41.97 7.83
C ARG A 423 -27.80 41.20 8.15
N LEU A 424 -27.91 40.23 9.05
CA LEU A 424 -26.83 39.29 9.34
C LEU A 424 -26.71 38.26 8.21
N VAL A 425 -25.48 38.02 7.76
CA VAL A 425 -25.13 37.10 6.67
C VAL A 425 -23.93 36.24 7.04
N ALA A 426 -23.81 35.08 6.39
CA ALA A 426 -22.62 34.25 6.40
C ALA A 426 -21.89 34.41 5.06
N ILE A 427 -20.64 34.87 5.07
CA ILE A 427 -19.80 35.04 3.88
C ILE A 427 -18.79 33.91 3.84
N LYS A 428 -18.90 33.02 2.85
CA LYS A 428 -17.96 31.93 2.60
C LYS A 428 -16.96 32.36 1.54
N VAL A 429 -15.68 32.43 1.90
CA VAL A 429 -14.57 32.86 1.04
C VAL A 429 -13.70 31.65 0.70
N LEU A 430 -13.46 31.40 -0.58
CA LEU A 430 -12.58 30.32 -1.03
C LEU A 430 -11.11 30.73 -0.91
N LEU A 431 -10.25 29.79 -0.49
CA LEU A 431 -8.81 30.04 -0.36
C LEU A 431 -8.13 30.26 -1.74
N SER A 432 -7.14 31.15 -1.79
CA SER A 432 -6.45 31.63 -3.01
C SER A 432 -5.72 30.54 -3.82
N ASN A 433 -5.40 29.40 -3.19
CA ASN A 433 -4.79 28.25 -3.87
C ASN A 433 -5.75 27.48 -4.80
N LEU A 434 -7.07 27.77 -4.71
CA LEU A 434 -8.11 27.18 -5.56
C LEU A 434 -8.58 28.12 -6.68
N SER A 435 -8.39 29.44 -6.54
CA SER A 435 -8.88 30.44 -7.51
C SER A 435 -8.09 30.49 -8.82
N ALA A 436 -6.92 29.84 -8.90
CA ALA A 436 -6.06 29.82 -10.09
C ALA A 436 -6.47 28.81 -11.19
N ASP A 437 -7.42 27.89 -10.93
CA ASP A 437 -7.88 26.88 -11.89
C ASP A 437 -9.12 27.36 -12.67
N GLU A 438 -8.97 27.65 -13.97
CA GLU A 438 -10.05 28.16 -14.83
C GLU A 438 -11.25 27.19 -14.95
N GLN A 439 -11.00 25.87 -14.93
CA GLN A 439 -12.09 24.88 -14.98
C GLN A 439 -12.84 24.79 -13.66
N PHE A 440 -12.15 25.04 -12.55
CA PHE A 440 -12.78 25.16 -11.24
C PHE A 440 -13.68 26.40 -11.19
N ARG A 441 -13.19 27.56 -11.66
CA ARG A 441 -13.96 28.82 -11.71
C ARG A 441 -15.27 28.69 -12.48
N LYS A 442 -15.23 28.15 -13.70
CA LYS A 442 -16.41 27.95 -14.55
C LYS A 442 -17.45 27.03 -13.91
N ARG A 443 -17.01 25.97 -13.22
CA ARG A 443 -17.90 25.06 -12.47
C ARG A 443 -18.49 25.72 -11.23
N PHE A 444 -17.66 26.44 -10.48
CA PHE A 444 -18.08 27.19 -9.29
C PHE A 444 -19.18 28.19 -9.63
N GLN A 445 -18.97 29.03 -10.65
CA GLN A 445 -19.97 30.01 -11.09
C GLN A 445 -21.27 29.35 -11.56
N ARG A 446 -21.17 28.25 -12.33
CA ARG A 446 -22.35 27.52 -12.80
C ARG A 446 -23.18 26.95 -11.65
N GLU A 447 -22.54 26.26 -10.70
CA GLU A 447 -23.25 25.64 -9.59
C GLU A 447 -23.74 26.69 -8.57
N ALA A 448 -23.00 27.80 -8.37
CA ALA A 448 -23.43 28.94 -7.57
C ALA A 448 -24.68 29.61 -8.16
N HIS A 449 -24.72 29.76 -9.49
CA HIS A 449 -25.88 30.30 -10.18
C HIS A 449 -27.12 29.40 -10.00
N THR A 450 -26.97 28.08 -10.19
CA THR A 450 -28.07 27.13 -9.94
C THR A 450 -28.53 27.16 -8.48
N LEU A 451 -27.61 27.30 -7.51
CA LEU A 451 -27.95 27.41 -6.10
C LEU A 451 -28.68 28.73 -5.77
N ALA A 452 -28.35 29.83 -6.45
CA ALA A 452 -29.01 31.13 -6.28
C ALA A 452 -30.49 31.10 -6.68
N ASP A 453 -30.84 30.25 -7.65
CA ASP A 453 -32.22 30.08 -8.13
C ASP A 453 -33.06 29.16 -7.21
N LEU A 454 -32.45 28.49 -6.22
CA LEU A 454 -33.16 27.62 -5.29
C LEU A 454 -33.77 28.43 -4.14
N GLU A 455 -35.10 28.39 -4.02
CA GLU A 455 -35.82 28.93 -2.88
C GLU A 455 -36.61 27.83 -2.16
N HIS A 456 -36.04 27.33 -1.06
CA HIS A 456 -36.68 26.28 -0.25
C HIS A 456 -36.40 26.49 1.25
N PRO A 457 -37.38 26.32 2.14
CA PRO A 457 -37.20 26.57 3.59
C PRO A 457 -36.10 25.71 4.24
N ASN A 458 -35.79 24.54 3.68
CA ASN A 458 -34.76 23.62 4.17
C ASN A 458 -33.44 23.67 3.37
N ILE A 459 -33.26 24.64 2.48
CA ILE A 459 -31.99 24.91 1.78
C ILE A 459 -31.49 26.29 2.22
N VAL A 460 -30.19 26.43 2.50
CA VAL A 460 -29.63 27.72 2.84
C VAL A 460 -29.80 28.72 1.69
N ARG A 461 -30.38 29.88 1.98
CA ARG A 461 -30.57 30.90 0.96
C ARG A 461 -29.23 31.53 0.58
N LEU A 462 -28.91 31.52 -0.71
CA LEU A 462 -27.80 32.28 -1.27
C LEU A 462 -28.31 33.68 -1.65
N TYR A 463 -27.75 34.71 -1.03
CA TYR A 463 -28.12 36.10 -1.28
C TYR A 463 -27.31 36.74 -2.40
N ASP A 464 -26.03 36.41 -2.49
CA ASP A 464 -25.10 36.99 -3.46
C ASP A 464 -23.88 36.07 -3.63
N TYR A 465 -23.17 36.19 -4.75
CA TYR A 465 -21.89 35.52 -4.98
C TYR A 465 -21.06 36.33 -5.97
N GLY A 466 -19.74 36.28 -5.83
CA GLY A 466 -18.88 37.12 -6.66
C GLY A 466 -17.39 36.78 -6.58
N GLU A 467 -16.61 37.63 -7.23
CA GLU A 467 -15.15 37.62 -7.22
C GLU A 467 -14.67 39.02 -6.84
N GLU A 468 -13.86 39.13 -5.79
CA GLU A 468 -13.24 40.39 -5.37
C GLU A 468 -11.75 40.12 -5.08
N ASN A 469 -10.87 40.90 -5.74
CA ASN A 469 -9.40 40.76 -5.65
C ASN A 469 -8.88 39.32 -5.84
N GLY A 470 -9.48 38.57 -6.77
CA GLY A 470 -9.08 37.20 -7.10
C GLY A 470 -9.53 36.14 -6.08
N LEU A 471 -10.40 36.50 -5.15
CA LEU A 471 -11.04 35.60 -4.19
C LEU A 471 -12.53 35.47 -4.50
N TYR A 472 -12.99 34.23 -4.51
CA TYR A 472 -14.40 33.92 -4.70
C TYR A 472 -15.13 33.90 -3.37
N TYR A 473 -16.32 34.49 -3.35
CA TYR A 473 -17.15 34.52 -2.17
C TYR A 473 -18.61 34.18 -2.48
N MET A 474 -19.31 33.71 -1.45
CA MET A 474 -20.75 33.48 -1.42
C MET A 474 -21.32 34.09 -0.15
N VAL A 475 -22.40 34.85 -0.27
CA VAL A 475 -23.12 35.50 0.82
C VAL A 475 -24.41 34.75 1.03
N MET A 476 -24.57 34.16 2.20
CA MET A 476 -25.65 33.21 2.52
C MET A 476 -26.43 33.68 3.75
N GLU A 477 -27.61 33.09 3.94
CA GLU A 477 -28.38 33.19 5.18
C GLU A 477 -27.51 32.79 6.39
N PHE A 478 -27.44 33.67 7.39
CA PHE A 478 -26.80 33.33 8.66
C PHE A 478 -27.78 32.55 9.53
N LEU A 479 -27.51 31.27 9.74
CA LEU A 479 -28.29 30.39 10.60
C LEU A 479 -27.72 30.42 12.01
N ASN A 480 -28.47 30.98 12.96
CA ASN A 480 -28.07 31.05 14.36
C ASN A 480 -28.44 29.76 15.10
N GLY A 481 -27.59 28.75 14.96
CA GLY A 481 -27.72 27.51 15.69
C GLY A 481 -26.51 26.61 15.46
N MET A 482 -26.66 25.33 15.77
CA MET A 482 -25.56 24.37 15.65
C MET A 482 -25.79 23.37 14.53
N ASN A 483 -24.71 22.86 13.95
CA ASN A 483 -24.81 21.75 13.00
C ASN A 483 -25.10 20.42 13.71
N LEU A 484 -25.69 19.50 12.96
CA LEU A 484 -26.11 18.19 13.45
C LEU A 484 -24.92 17.32 13.90
N SER A 485 -23.72 17.53 13.34
CA SER A 485 -22.50 16.85 13.79
C SER A 485 -22.10 17.23 15.22
N SER A 486 -22.15 18.53 15.54
CA SER A 486 -21.90 19.02 16.89
C SER A 486 -22.95 18.51 17.86
N LEU A 487 -24.23 18.47 17.45
CA LEU A 487 -25.30 17.94 18.30
C LEU A 487 -25.15 16.44 18.55
N LEU A 488 -24.80 15.67 17.51
CA LEU A 488 -24.49 14.24 17.63
C LEU A 488 -23.34 13.99 18.60
N LYS A 489 -22.27 14.80 18.58
CA LYS A 489 -21.15 14.66 19.53
C LYS A 489 -21.57 14.88 20.98
N MET A 490 -22.53 15.78 21.23
CA MET A 490 -23.04 16.04 22.59
C MET A 490 -24.00 14.95 23.06
N LYS A 491 -24.90 14.48 22.19
CA LYS A 491 -25.92 13.47 22.54
C LYS A 491 -25.41 12.02 22.45
N GLY A 492 -24.38 11.77 21.64
CA GLY A 492 -23.91 10.42 21.30
C GLY A 492 -24.73 9.77 20.19
N ARG A 493 -26.06 9.73 20.33
CA ARG A 493 -27.03 9.25 19.33
C ARG A 493 -28.38 9.95 19.49
N PHE A 494 -29.30 9.75 18.55
CA PHE A 494 -30.67 10.26 18.60
C PHE A 494 -31.69 9.14 18.71
N GLU A 495 -32.79 9.42 19.39
CA GLU A 495 -33.97 8.56 19.35
C GLU A 495 -34.73 8.78 18.01
N PRO A 496 -35.42 7.75 17.47
CA PRO A 496 -36.08 7.85 16.17
C PRO A 496 -37.04 9.04 16.05
N ASP A 497 -37.87 9.27 17.07
CA ASP A 497 -38.86 10.35 17.09
C ASP A 497 -38.23 11.75 17.05
N GLU A 498 -37.01 11.89 17.59
CA GLU A 498 -36.28 13.16 17.56
C GLU A 498 -35.67 13.43 16.19
N ILE A 499 -35.16 12.40 15.51
CA ILE A 499 -34.37 12.57 14.28
C ILE A 499 -35.20 12.51 13.00
N LEU A 500 -36.34 11.82 13.01
CA LEU A 500 -37.23 11.70 11.86
C LEU A 500 -37.66 13.06 11.28
N PRO A 501 -38.10 14.05 12.07
CA PRO A 501 -38.46 15.37 11.54
C PRO A 501 -37.29 16.08 10.84
N ILE A 502 -36.07 15.94 11.38
CA ILE A 502 -34.85 16.52 10.79
C ILE A 502 -34.52 15.83 9.46
N LEU A 503 -34.64 14.51 9.40
CA LEU A 503 -34.40 13.75 8.17
C LEU A 503 -35.46 14.04 7.10
N GLN A 504 -36.71 14.28 7.48
CA GLN A 504 -37.77 14.73 6.57
C GLN A 504 -37.46 16.11 5.97
N ASP A 505 -36.97 17.06 6.78
CA ASP A 505 -36.55 18.37 6.29
C ASP A 505 -35.37 18.26 5.30
N VAL A 506 -34.38 17.40 5.59
CA VAL A 506 -33.24 17.14 4.69
C VAL A 506 -33.69 16.45 3.40
N SER A 507 -34.62 15.49 3.46
CA SER A 507 -35.09 14.82 2.25
C SER A 507 -35.88 15.75 1.34
N ARG A 508 -36.74 16.63 1.89
CA ARG A 508 -37.43 17.69 1.12
C ARG A 508 -36.43 18.62 0.43
N ALA A 509 -35.36 19.03 1.13
CA ALA A 509 -34.30 19.85 0.54
C ALA A 509 -33.60 19.14 -0.63
N LEU A 510 -33.24 17.87 -0.46
CA LEU A 510 -32.61 17.08 -1.52
C LEU A 510 -33.52 16.89 -2.71
N ASP A 511 -34.79 16.52 -2.49
CA ASP A 511 -35.75 16.31 -3.57
C ASP A 511 -36.00 17.58 -4.38
N TYR A 512 -36.09 18.74 -3.73
CA TYR A 512 -36.22 20.03 -4.40
C TYR A 512 -34.99 20.37 -5.25
N ALA A 513 -33.78 20.16 -4.71
CA ALA A 513 -32.54 20.38 -5.46
C ALA A 513 -32.43 19.42 -6.66
N HIS A 514 -32.78 18.14 -6.47
CA HIS A 514 -32.74 17.11 -7.51
C HIS A 514 -33.70 17.41 -8.66
N GLN A 515 -34.90 17.92 -8.37
CA GLN A 515 -35.86 18.38 -9.39
C GLN A 515 -35.31 19.54 -10.24
N SER A 516 -34.46 20.36 -9.65
CA SER A 516 -33.75 21.47 -10.32
C SER A 516 -32.43 21.03 -10.98
N GLY A 517 -32.14 19.73 -11.02
CA GLY A 517 -30.94 19.17 -11.63
C GLY A 517 -29.65 19.34 -10.83
N LEU A 518 -29.75 19.77 -9.57
CA LEU A 518 -28.60 19.98 -8.67
C LEU A 518 -28.44 18.79 -7.72
N VAL A 519 -27.26 18.15 -7.73
CA VAL A 519 -26.90 17.08 -6.78
C VAL A 519 -25.97 17.67 -5.72
N HIS A 520 -26.22 17.40 -4.45
CA HIS A 520 -25.46 18.00 -3.34
C HIS A 520 -24.03 17.43 -3.22
N ARG A 521 -23.87 16.11 -3.38
CA ARG A 521 -22.60 15.35 -3.41
C ARG A 521 -21.80 15.31 -2.10
N ASP A 522 -22.30 15.88 -1.02
CA ASP A 522 -21.59 15.98 0.28
C ASP A 522 -22.58 16.00 1.46
N VAL A 523 -23.60 15.15 1.42
CA VAL A 523 -24.59 15.07 2.50
C VAL A 523 -23.95 14.42 3.73
N LYS A 524 -23.94 15.14 4.85
CA LYS A 524 -23.37 14.71 6.13
C LYS A 524 -23.86 15.60 7.29
N PRO A 525 -23.75 15.17 8.56
CA PRO A 525 -24.23 15.96 9.70
C PRO A 525 -23.61 17.36 9.86
N SER A 526 -22.39 17.58 9.38
CA SER A 526 -21.75 18.90 9.48
C SER A 526 -22.33 19.93 8.50
N ASN A 527 -23.06 19.48 7.48
CA ASN A 527 -23.70 20.33 6.49
C ASN A 527 -25.21 20.52 6.75
N VAL A 528 -25.74 20.00 7.86
CA VAL A 528 -27.13 20.20 8.29
C VAL A 528 -27.13 21.11 9.51
N MET A 529 -27.64 22.33 9.36
CA MET A 529 -27.76 23.33 10.41
C MET A 529 -29.16 23.30 11.03
N LEU A 530 -29.25 23.41 12.35
CA LEU A 530 -30.51 23.54 13.06
C LEU A 530 -30.72 25.01 13.43
N ASP A 531 -31.82 25.60 12.97
CA ASP A 531 -32.17 26.99 13.24
C ASP A 531 -32.81 27.14 14.64
N ALA A 532 -32.06 27.71 15.59
CA ALA A 532 -32.48 27.79 17.00
C ALA A 532 -33.59 28.83 17.25
N PHE A 533 -33.89 29.71 16.28
CA PHE A 533 -34.94 30.72 16.42
C PHE A 533 -36.35 30.20 16.13
N ARG A 534 -36.48 28.96 15.64
CA ARG A 534 -37.79 28.36 15.32
C ARG A 534 -38.15 27.28 16.35
N ALA A 535 -39.40 27.30 16.81
CA ALA A 535 -39.91 26.41 17.85
C ALA A 535 -39.69 24.91 17.60
N ASN A 536 -39.55 24.50 16.33
CA ASN A 536 -39.39 23.09 15.93
C ASN A 536 -37.98 22.73 15.43
N HIS A 537 -36.95 23.57 15.65
CA HIS A 537 -35.58 23.34 15.16
C HIS A 537 -35.51 22.95 13.67
N ARG A 538 -35.95 23.86 12.78
CA ARG A 538 -35.91 23.68 11.32
C ARG A 538 -34.52 23.23 10.88
N ALA A 539 -34.43 22.11 10.17
CA ALA A 539 -33.17 21.66 9.58
C ALA A 539 -32.96 22.31 8.21
N VAL A 540 -31.78 22.88 8.01
CA VAL A 540 -31.40 23.58 6.79
C VAL A 540 -30.12 22.96 6.24
N LEU A 541 -30.19 22.47 5.00
CA LEU A 541 -29.07 21.91 4.27
C LEU A 541 -28.20 23.04 3.71
N THR A 542 -26.90 22.96 4.00
CA THR A 542 -25.88 23.95 3.65
C THR A 542 -24.78 23.30 2.82
N ASP A 543 -23.90 24.10 2.23
CA ASP A 543 -22.65 23.60 1.64
C ASP A 543 -22.82 22.56 0.52
N PHE A 544 -23.64 22.90 -0.49
CA PHE A 544 -23.65 22.19 -1.77
C PHE A 544 -22.21 22.09 -2.30
N GLY A 545 -21.79 20.90 -2.72
CA GLY A 545 -20.38 20.48 -2.89
C GLY A 545 -19.59 21.14 -4.03
N ILE A 546 -19.83 22.43 -4.28
CA ILE A 546 -19.39 23.23 -5.43
C ILE A 546 -17.88 23.17 -5.69
N ALA A 547 -17.07 22.92 -4.65
CA ALA A 547 -15.61 22.94 -4.74
C ALA A 547 -14.92 21.55 -4.68
N LYS A 548 -15.63 20.46 -4.36
CA LYS A 548 -14.97 19.21 -3.93
C LYS A 548 -14.40 18.33 -5.06
N LEU A 549 -14.83 18.54 -6.30
CA LEU A 549 -14.59 17.58 -7.39
C LEU A 549 -13.29 17.74 -8.20
N SER A 550 -12.51 18.83 -8.05
CA SER A 550 -11.30 19.01 -8.90
C SER A 550 -10.00 18.42 -8.30
N ARG A 551 -9.91 18.21 -6.97
CA ARG A 551 -8.64 17.80 -6.31
C ARG A 551 -8.70 16.62 -5.35
N ALA A 552 -9.87 16.07 -5.02
CA ALA A 552 -9.99 15.04 -3.99
C ALA A 552 -9.25 13.72 -4.31
N LEU A 553 -8.87 13.49 -5.58
CA LEU A 553 -8.10 12.30 -6.00
C LEU A 553 -6.59 12.55 -6.14
N THR A 554 -6.11 13.80 -6.11
CA THR A 554 -4.69 14.11 -6.33
C THR A 554 -3.88 14.25 -5.04
N ASN A 555 -4.50 14.60 -3.90
CA ASN A 555 -3.82 14.79 -2.62
C ASN A 555 -4.53 14.07 -1.46
N ILE A 556 -4.34 12.74 -1.35
CA ILE A 556 -4.88 11.90 -0.26
C ILE A 556 -4.02 12.00 1.03
N THR A 557 -2.93 12.79 1.03
CA THR A 557 -1.91 12.81 2.09
C THR A 557 -2.16 13.76 3.27
N SER A 558 -3.24 14.54 3.30
CA SER A 558 -3.52 15.49 4.40
C SER A 558 -4.54 14.97 5.41
N SER A 559 -4.20 15.04 6.69
CA SER A 559 -5.00 14.57 7.84
C SER A 559 -6.38 15.23 7.98
N GLU A 560 -6.57 16.44 7.46
CA GLU A 560 -7.86 17.16 7.52
C GLU A 560 -8.94 16.62 6.57
N ILE A 561 -8.56 15.81 5.56
CA ILE A 561 -9.53 15.24 4.61
C ILE A 561 -10.18 13.96 5.18
N LEU A 562 -9.66 13.41 6.28
CA LEU A 562 -10.07 12.12 6.85
C LEU A 562 -11.58 11.99 7.15
N GLY A 563 -12.30 13.07 7.45
CA GLY A 563 -13.75 13.04 7.77
C GLY A 563 -14.69 13.28 6.59
N THR A 564 -14.19 13.58 5.39
CA THR A 564 -15.05 13.86 4.21
C THR A 564 -15.50 12.58 3.50
N PHE A 565 -14.75 11.49 3.64
CA PHE A 565 -15.03 10.24 2.94
C PHE A 565 -15.96 9.28 3.69
N ASP A 566 -16.37 9.62 4.91
CA ASP A 566 -17.20 8.74 5.74
C ASP A 566 -18.64 8.56 5.23
N TYR A 567 -19.09 9.41 4.30
CA TYR A 567 -20.45 9.41 3.74
C TYR A 567 -20.45 9.21 2.22
N ILE A 568 -19.29 9.00 1.60
CA ILE A 568 -19.14 8.99 0.14
C ILE A 568 -19.85 7.78 -0.49
N SER A 569 -20.56 8.00 -1.59
CA SER A 569 -21.20 6.93 -2.35
C SER A 569 -20.18 6.14 -3.20
N PRO A 570 -20.43 4.84 -3.49
CA PRO A 570 -19.56 4.01 -4.33
C PRO A 570 -19.23 4.65 -5.69
N GLU A 571 -20.22 5.20 -6.37
CA GLU A 571 -20.07 5.83 -7.69
C GLU A 571 -19.21 7.11 -7.65
N GLN A 572 -19.18 7.83 -6.53
CA GLN A 572 -18.29 8.97 -6.33
C GLN A 572 -16.83 8.52 -6.17
N ILE A 573 -16.59 7.33 -5.60
CA ILE A 573 -15.24 6.74 -5.49
C ILE A 573 -14.75 6.28 -6.86
N GLU A 574 -15.62 5.60 -7.61
CA GLU A 574 -15.31 5.06 -8.94
C GLU A 574 -15.17 6.13 -10.03
N SER A 575 -15.46 7.40 -9.72
CA SER A 575 -15.55 8.50 -10.70
C SER A 575 -16.54 8.20 -11.84
N ALA A 576 -17.60 7.45 -11.54
CA ALA A 576 -18.67 7.14 -12.47
C ALA A 576 -19.63 8.33 -12.63
N LYS A 577 -20.65 8.20 -13.48
CA LYS A 577 -21.69 9.24 -13.62
C LYS A 577 -22.47 9.33 -12.31
N ILE A 578 -22.37 10.46 -11.63
CA ILE A 578 -23.05 10.73 -10.35
C ILE A 578 -24.42 11.35 -10.63
N ASP A 579 -25.49 10.77 -10.08
CA ASP A 579 -26.85 11.32 -10.08
C ASP A 579 -27.35 11.56 -8.63
N SER A 580 -28.62 11.91 -8.48
CA SER A 580 -29.27 12.19 -7.18
C SER A 580 -29.19 11.04 -6.17
N ARG A 581 -29.02 9.79 -6.63
CA ARG A 581 -28.97 8.61 -5.75
C ARG A 581 -27.70 8.54 -4.91
N ALA A 582 -26.66 9.32 -5.27
CA ALA A 582 -25.47 9.49 -4.44
C ALA A 582 -25.80 10.22 -3.12
N ASP A 583 -26.70 11.21 -3.15
CA ASP A 583 -27.14 11.92 -1.95
C ASP A 583 -28.00 11.03 -1.06
N ILE A 584 -28.80 10.14 -1.66
CA ILE A 584 -29.64 9.18 -0.94
C ILE A 584 -28.77 8.15 -0.19
N TYR A 585 -27.68 7.70 -0.81
CA TYR A 585 -26.70 6.85 -0.13
C TYR A 585 -26.09 7.56 1.08
N SER A 586 -25.63 8.80 0.87
CA SER A 586 -25.01 9.63 1.90
C SER A 586 -25.99 9.91 3.05
N LEU A 587 -27.26 10.17 2.74
CA LEU A 587 -28.36 10.29 3.70
C LEU A 587 -28.58 8.98 4.47
N GLY A 588 -28.51 7.82 3.81
CA GLY A 588 -28.59 6.51 4.49
C GLY A 588 -27.45 6.27 5.48
N VAL A 589 -26.22 6.63 5.12
CA VAL A 589 -25.06 6.58 6.02
C VAL A 589 -25.22 7.53 7.19
N MET A 590 -25.69 8.76 6.93
CA MET A 590 -25.97 9.76 7.96
C MET A 590 -27.05 9.26 8.93
N THR A 591 -28.17 8.73 8.43
CA THR A 591 -29.25 8.16 9.25
C THR A 591 -28.74 7.03 10.15
N TYR A 592 -27.96 6.09 9.61
CA TYR A 592 -27.35 5.02 10.41
C TYR A 592 -26.51 5.58 11.56
N GLN A 593 -25.67 6.58 11.27
CA GLN A 593 -24.80 7.19 12.26
C GLN A 593 -25.58 7.95 13.34
N LEU A 594 -26.62 8.70 12.96
CA LEU A 594 -27.42 9.47 13.91
C LEU A 594 -28.14 8.56 14.90
N LEU A 595 -28.64 7.41 14.45
CA LEU A 595 -29.36 6.46 15.29
C LEU A 595 -28.42 5.58 16.15
N THR A 596 -27.26 5.18 15.62
CA THR A 596 -26.33 4.29 16.35
C THR A 596 -25.23 5.02 17.12
N GLY A 597 -24.96 6.27 16.78
CA GLY A 597 -23.78 7.03 17.21
C GLY A 597 -22.48 6.64 16.51
N THR A 598 -22.50 5.66 15.60
CA THR A 598 -21.30 5.12 14.95
C THR A 598 -21.45 5.06 13.42
N LEU A 599 -20.36 5.22 12.68
CA LEU A 599 -20.39 5.13 11.22
C LEU A 599 -20.48 3.66 10.77
N PRO A 600 -21.27 3.33 9.73
CA PRO A 600 -21.48 1.95 9.29
C PRO A 600 -20.20 1.29 8.73
N PHE A 601 -19.30 2.08 8.14
CA PHE A 601 -18.10 1.59 7.45
C PHE A 601 -16.79 2.09 8.07
N ARG A 602 -16.80 2.52 9.34
CA ARG A 602 -15.57 3.03 9.98
C ARG A 602 -14.47 1.97 9.95
N ARG A 603 -13.30 2.35 9.43
CA ARG A 603 -12.08 1.53 9.42
C ARG A 603 -10.90 2.33 9.97
N SER A 604 -9.76 1.66 10.16
CA SER A 604 -8.55 2.25 10.73
C SER A 604 -7.86 3.27 9.82
N ASN A 605 -8.18 3.30 8.52
CA ASN A 605 -7.66 4.28 7.58
C ASN A 605 -8.67 4.59 6.46
N THR A 606 -8.50 5.75 5.82
CA THR A 606 -9.40 6.27 4.77
C THR A 606 -9.56 5.33 3.59
N GLY A 607 -8.48 4.70 3.11
CA GLY A 607 -8.54 3.75 1.98
C GLY A 607 -9.42 2.54 2.29
N ALA A 608 -9.31 2.00 3.51
CA ALA A 608 -10.16 0.91 3.97
C ALA A 608 -11.63 1.34 4.14
N THR A 609 -11.89 2.57 4.59
CA THR A 609 -13.25 3.14 4.63
C THR A 609 -13.83 3.26 3.23
N LEU A 610 -13.08 3.80 2.27
CA LEU A 610 -13.48 3.88 0.85
C LEU A 610 -13.80 2.50 0.27
N LEU A 611 -12.91 1.52 0.46
CA LEU A 611 -13.12 0.15 -0.01
C LEU A 611 -14.35 -0.49 0.65
N ALA A 612 -14.61 -0.20 1.93
CA ALA A 612 -15.80 -0.67 2.62
C ALA A 612 -17.09 -0.05 2.06
N HIS A 613 -17.07 1.24 1.71
CA HIS A 613 -18.18 1.87 0.99
C HIS A 613 -18.45 1.14 -0.34
N MET A 614 -17.43 0.69 -1.08
CA MET A 614 -17.59 -0.03 -2.34
C MET A 614 -18.04 -1.49 -2.17
N THR A 615 -17.44 -2.24 -1.23
CA THR A 615 -17.47 -3.71 -1.23
C THR A 615 -18.06 -4.37 0.01
N ALA A 616 -18.01 -3.70 1.18
CA ALA A 616 -18.48 -4.32 2.42
C ALA A 616 -20.01 -4.43 2.42
N PRO A 617 -20.59 -5.54 2.93
CA PRO A 617 -22.04 -5.63 3.08
C PRO A 617 -22.56 -4.50 3.97
N THR A 618 -23.74 -3.98 3.64
CA THR A 618 -24.37 -2.91 4.42
C THR A 618 -24.77 -3.44 5.80
N PRO A 619 -24.30 -2.85 6.91
CA PRO A 619 -24.61 -3.34 8.25
C PRO A 619 -26.12 -3.31 8.53
N ASP A 620 -26.61 -4.26 9.32
CA ASP A 620 -27.94 -4.17 9.91
C ASP A 620 -27.85 -3.30 11.17
N ILE A 621 -28.67 -2.25 11.23
CA ILE A 621 -28.74 -1.40 12.42
C ILE A 621 -29.17 -2.20 13.66
N ARG A 622 -29.90 -3.30 13.46
CA ARG A 622 -30.36 -4.20 14.53
C ARG A 622 -29.24 -4.96 15.23
N ASP A 623 -28.06 -5.04 14.61
CA ASP A 623 -26.86 -5.56 15.28
C ASP A 623 -26.42 -4.65 16.44
N THR A 624 -26.75 -3.36 16.37
CA THR A 624 -26.47 -2.37 17.42
C THR A 624 -27.72 -2.03 18.25
N LEU A 625 -28.90 -2.03 17.63
CA LEU A 625 -30.20 -1.72 18.24
C LEU A 625 -31.21 -2.85 17.97
N PRO A 626 -31.19 -3.97 18.73
CA PRO A 626 -32.01 -5.16 18.43
C PRO A 626 -33.52 -4.91 18.32
N GLU A 627 -34.03 -3.97 19.11
CA GLU A 627 -35.43 -3.55 19.16
C GLU A 627 -35.83 -2.64 17.98
N PHE A 628 -34.88 -2.22 17.13
CA PHE A 628 -35.18 -1.36 16.00
C PHE A 628 -36.05 -2.10 14.97
N PRO A 629 -37.15 -1.50 14.47
CA PRO A 629 -38.09 -2.17 13.59
C PRO A 629 -37.43 -2.69 12.32
N ARG A 630 -37.72 -3.95 11.99
CA ARG A 630 -37.13 -4.63 10.82
C ARG A 630 -37.37 -3.88 9.51
N ARG A 631 -38.56 -3.30 9.34
CA ARG A 631 -38.91 -2.53 8.13
C ARG A 631 -38.02 -1.29 7.98
N ALA A 632 -37.84 -0.52 9.05
CA ALA A 632 -36.98 0.65 9.08
C ALA A 632 -35.50 0.29 8.86
N ALA A 633 -35.04 -0.83 9.44
CA ALA A 633 -33.68 -1.35 9.22
C ALA A 633 -33.41 -1.66 7.75
N LEU A 634 -34.35 -2.34 7.08
CA LEU A 634 -34.27 -2.65 5.65
C LEU A 634 -34.29 -1.38 4.78
N ALA A 635 -35.01 -0.34 5.19
CA ALA A 635 -35.00 0.94 4.49
C ALA A 635 -33.62 1.59 4.51
N ILE A 636 -32.95 1.63 5.67
CA ILE A 636 -31.57 2.12 5.80
C ILE A 636 -30.61 1.31 4.90
N GLN A 637 -30.76 -0.02 4.91
CA GLN A 637 -29.93 -0.89 4.08
C GLN A 637 -30.13 -0.65 2.57
N LYS A 638 -31.38 -0.46 2.14
CA LYS A 638 -31.74 -0.17 0.74
C LYS A 638 -31.19 1.18 0.30
N ALA A 639 -31.27 2.23 1.14
CA ALA A 639 -30.67 3.53 0.86
C ALA A 639 -29.14 3.43 0.65
N MET A 640 -28.47 2.58 1.43
CA MET A 640 -27.03 2.30 1.32
C MET A 640 -26.68 1.15 0.35
N SER A 641 -27.57 0.80 -0.59
CA SER A 641 -27.26 -0.22 -1.61
C SER A 641 -26.04 0.19 -2.44
N LYS A 642 -25.16 -0.77 -2.76
CA LYS A 642 -23.93 -0.47 -3.50
C LYS A 642 -24.22 -0.03 -4.94
N LYS A 643 -25.19 -0.67 -5.58
CA LYS A 643 -25.71 -0.27 -6.89
C LYS A 643 -26.71 0.87 -6.73
N ALA A 644 -26.51 1.97 -7.45
CA ALA A 644 -27.39 3.13 -7.39
C ALA A 644 -28.85 2.76 -7.74
N GLU A 645 -29.05 1.85 -8.69
CA GLU A 645 -30.38 1.39 -9.13
C GLU A 645 -31.16 0.63 -8.04
N GLY A 646 -30.47 0.14 -7.01
CA GLY A 646 -31.10 -0.52 -5.87
C GLY A 646 -31.62 0.43 -4.80
N ARG A 647 -31.36 1.74 -4.92
CA ARG A 647 -31.72 2.75 -3.91
C ARG A 647 -33.09 3.36 -4.17
N TYR A 648 -33.58 4.15 -3.23
CA TYR A 648 -34.77 4.98 -3.40
C TYR A 648 -34.53 6.10 -4.42
N ALA A 649 -35.61 6.62 -5.00
CA ALA A 649 -35.63 7.86 -5.76
C ALA A 649 -37.12 8.24 -5.93
N PRO A 650 -37.63 9.29 -5.24
CA PRO A 650 -36.93 10.37 -4.52
C PRO A 650 -36.41 10.01 -3.09
N ALA A 651 -35.66 10.94 -2.46
CA ALA A 651 -35.17 10.82 -1.09
C ALA A 651 -36.31 10.76 -0.05
N GLY A 652 -37.44 11.42 -0.32
CA GLY A 652 -38.64 11.34 0.50
C GLY A 652 -39.16 9.90 0.69
N GLU A 653 -39.06 9.03 -0.33
CA GLU A 653 -39.47 7.63 -0.21
C GLU A 653 -38.61 6.84 0.79
N PHE A 654 -37.33 7.19 0.90
CA PHE A 654 -36.45 6.59 1.91
C PHE A 654 -36.95 6.95 3.32
N ILE A 655 -37.23 8.23 3.56
CA ILE A 655 -37.68 8.69 4.89
C ILE A 655 -39.06 8.13 5.24
N GLN A 656 -39.99 8.06 4.28
CA GLN A 656 -41.30 7.42 4.50
C GLN A 656 -41.17 5.92 4.84
N ALA A 657 -40.19 5.23 4.25
CA ALA A 657 -39.92 3.83 4.58
C ALA A 657 -39.25 3.65 5.96
N LEU A 658 -38.69 4.72 6.52
CA LEU A 658 -38.05 4.77 7.83
C LEU A 658 -39.03 5.06 8.98
N GLU A 659 -40.22 5.60 8.70
CA GLU A 659 -41.24 5.89 9.72
C GLU A 659 -41.63 4.60 10.49
N ILE A 660 -41.59 4.69 11.83
CA ILE A 660 -41.72 3.58 12.79
C ILE A 660 -43.09 3.59 13.44
#